data_AF-A0A6P1NCZ4-F1
#
_entry.id   AF-A0A6P1NCZ4-F1
#
_cell.length_a   1.000
_cell.length_b   1.000
_cell.length_c   1.000
_cell.angle_alpha   90.00
_cell.angle_beta   90.00
_cell.angle_gamma   90.00
#
_symmetry.space_group_name_H-M   'P 1'
#
loop_
_entity.id
_entity.type
_entity.pdbx_description
1 polymer ?
#
loop_
_entity_poly.entity_id
_entity_poly.type
_entity_poly.pdbx_seq_one_letter_code
_entity_poly.pdbx_strand_id
1 'polypeptide(L)'
;MAGLIKREDIDEVRQRTDIKEVVDGYVTLKGAGLGTYKGLCPFHDERSPSFTVRPQVGRYHCFGCGEDGDVIAFVQKQDHTSFHEAVEKLAARIGYELRYEDGGTGPNREEVGKRQRLLDAHKIADEFFRAQLLTPGAAEGRNFLFGRGFDRAASEQFGVGYAPQGWDALLKHLRGRGFTDQELKLTGMFSEGNRGIYDRFRGRLIWPIRDIAGDTIGFGARRLYEDDQGPKYLNTPETTLYKKSQVLYGIDLAKRSIAKDRQIVVVEGYTDVMACHLAGIPTAVATCGTAFGTEHIKIARRLLSDDGTGGEVIFTFDGDAAGQKAALRAFEEDQRFTAQTYVAVEPTGADPCDLRQSRGDAAVRDLIATRRPLFEFAIKATLRRHNLDTVEGRVAALRESAPVVAQIRDAAIRPEYARELAGWLGISVEDVSRAVGVAMKRAAAGGPAAPGTPSGAGTAAQLGYAQPGSAQAGGPGVAAGPTSGAVPSYQRPDPRDPVASMERQALEVALQEPALLGGGIWERFSGARFITPAFLAIHDAMRASGPELIGDPARWVSQVMEEVPEPLRPLVSELSVVPLPASTAEGVQKYGKGILTALFELQITRVKADKMSQLQRLDPGSERERIQQLQRELMLLEMERRALRSDA
;
A
#
# COMPACT_ATOMS: atom_id res chain seq x y z
N MET A 1 -10.06 9.23 29.78
CA MET A 1 -8.87 10.12 29.83
C MET A 1 -8.21 9.87 31.17
N ALA A 2 -6.90 9.62 31.22
CA ALA A 2 -6.19 9.57 32.50
C ALA A 2 -6.34 10.94 33.17
N GLY A 3 -6.69 10.98 34.46
CA GLY A 3 -6.77 12.22 35.20
C GLY A 3 -5.41 12.92 35.23
N LEU A 4 -5.38 14.24 35.43
CA LEU A 4 -4.11 14.92 35.69
C LEU A 4 -3.54 14.46 37.04
N ILE A 5 -2.30 13.95 37.06
CA ILE A 5 -1.57 13.66 38.30
C ILE A 5 -1.32 14.99 39.01
N LYS A 6 -1.57 15.05 40.33
CA LYS A 6 -1.31 16.23 41.14
C LYS A 6 0.16 16.63 41.03
N ARG A 7 0.40 17.93 40.82
CA ARG A 7 1.77 18.49 40.76
C ARG A 7 2.64 18.12 41.95
N GLU A 8 2.06 18.13 43.16
CA GLU A 8 2.74 17.74 44.40
C GLU A 8 3.34 16.33 44.32
N ASP A 9 2.61 15.39 43.72
CA ASP A 9 3.01 13.98 43.65
C ASP A 9 4.06 13.76 42.56
N ILE A 10 3.96 14.50 41.45
CA ILE A 10 5.00 14.53 40.41
C ILE A 10 6.32 15.02 41.03
N ASP A 11 6.26 16.08 41.83
CA ASP A 11 7.43 16.65 42.49
C ASP A 11 8.00 15.69 43.54
N GLU A 12 7.15 15.01 44.30
CA GLU A 12 7.57 14.02 45.29
C GLU A 12 8.26 12.80 44.63
N VAL A 13 7.70 12.28 43.54
CA VAL A 13 8.32 11.20 42.75
C VAL A 13 9.66 11.66 42.18
N ARG A 14 9.74 12.89 41.65
CA ARG A 14 11.00 13.45 41.14
C ARG A 14 12.07 13.55 42.23
N GLN A 15 11.70 13.97 43.44
CA GLN A 15 12.64 14.16 44.55
C GLN A 15 13.09 12.85 45.19
N ARG A 16 12.19 11.87 45.34
CA ARG A 16 12.50 10.58 45.97
C ARG A 16 13.24 9.60 45.07
N THR A 17 13.20 9.82 43.75
CA THR A 17 13.85 8.93 42.80
C THR A 17 15.32 9.32 42.64
N ASP A 18 16.24 8.42 43.01
CA ASP A 18 17.66 8.61 42.71
C ASP A 18 17.92 8.40 41.20
N ILE A 19 18.17 9.51 40.50
CA ILE A 19 18.51 9.51 39.08
C ILE A 19 19.73 8.64 38.76
N LYS A 20 20.69 8.50 39.68
CA LYS A 20 21.85 7.63 39.48
C LYS A 20 21.41 6.18 39.33
N GLU A 21 20.59 5.69 40.24
CA GLU A 21 20.13 4.30 40.24
C GLU A 21 19.24 3.99 39.03
N VAL A 22 18.48 4.98 38.58
CA VAL A 22 17.70 4.85 37.35
C VAL A 22 18.63 4.72 36.16
N VAL A 23 19.58 5.65 35.99
CA VAL A 23 20.51 5.65 34.86
C VAL A 23 21.46 4.45 34.86
N ASP A 24 21.98 4.03 36.02
CA ASP A 24 22.85 2.87 36.16
C ASP A 24 22.18 1.56 35.71
N GLY A 25 20.85 1.51 35.72
CA GLY A 25 20.07 0.41 35.15
C GLY A 25 20.20 0.28 33.63
N TYR A 26 20.67 1.33 32.93
CA TYR A 26 20.77 1.38 31.48
C TYR A 26 22.21 1.50 30.97
N VAL A 27 23.06 2.27 31.67
CA VAL A 27 24.46 2.50 31.28
C VAL A 27 25.37 2.47 32.49
N THR A 28 26.58 1.95 32.34
CA THR A 28 27.57 1.95 33.42
C THR A 28 28.10 3.36 33.67
N LEU A 29 27.82 3.92 34.84
CA LEU A 29 28.42 5.18 35.28
C LEU A 29 29.69 4.95 36.13
N LYS A 30 30.69 5.81 35.94
CA LYS A 30 31.91 5.88 36.76
C LYS A 30 31.98 7.21 37.50
N GLY A 31 32.57 7.22 38.69
CA GLY A 31 32.81 8.46 39.44
C GLY A 31 33.71 9.42 38.64
N ALA A 32 33.29 10.68 38.53
CA ALA A 32 33.97 11.74 37.78
C ALA A 32 34.06 13.03 38.62
N GLY A 33 34.42 12.88 39.89
CA GLY A 33 34.48 13.95 40.89
C GLY A 33 33.43 13.80 42.00
N LEU A 34 33.46 14.69 42.99
CA LEU A 34 32.55 14.64 44.14
C LEU A 34 31.08 14.78 43.66
N GLY A 35 30.27 13.76 43.92
CA GLY A 35 28.84 13.75 43.57
C GLY A 35 28.53 13.80 42.06
N THR A 36 29.49 13.49 41.20
CA THR A 36 29.35 13.55 39.74
C THR A 36 29.74 12.21 39.13
N TYR A 37 28.90 11.71 38.23
CA TYR A 37 29.07 10.41 37.59
C TYR A 37 29.06 10.58 36.08
N LYS A 38 29.88 9.81 35.37
CA LYS A 38 30.05 9.90 33.92
C LYS A 38 30.00 8.53 33.25
N GLY A 39 29.35 8.45 32.10
CA GLY A 39 29.24 7.22 31.29
C GLY A 39 29.15 7.54 29.80
N LEU A 40 28.98 6.48 29.01
CA LEU A 40 28.59 6.62 27.61
C LEU A 40 27.12 7.03 27.54
N CYS A 41 26.80 7.94 26.63
CA CYS A 41 25.44 8.41 26.44
C CYS A 41 24.53 7.30 25.91
N PRO A 42 23.36 7.04 26.54
CA PRO A 42 22.40 6.09 26.01
C PRO A 42 21.63 6.60 24.79
N PHE A 43 21.73 7.89 24.47
CA PHE A 43 20.92 8.56 23.45
C PHE A 43 21.66 8.78 22.12
N HIS A 44 22.97 8.55 22.05
CA HIS A 44 23.74 8.61 20.81
C HIS A 44 25.00 7.73 20.91
N ASP A 45 25.52 7.29 19.77
CA ASP A 45 26.74 6.49 19.73
C ASP A 45 27.99 7.37 19.92
N GLU A 46 28.76 7.08 20.97
CA GLU A 46 30.04 7.72 21.25
C GLU A 46 31.07 6.72 21.80
N ARG A 47 32.36 7.04 21.63
CA ARG A 47 33.47 6.21 22.17
C ARG A 47 34.07 6.77 23.46
N SER A 48 33.93 8.07 23.69
CA SER A 48 34.40 8.76 24.90
C SER A 48 33.21 9.09 25.78
N PRO A 49 33.24 8.81 27.10
CA PRO A 49 32.15 9.19 27.99
C PRO A 49 31.88 10.70 27.94
N SER A 50 30.68 11.12 27.53
CA SER A 50 30.23 12.52 27.60
C SER A 50 28.96 12.71 28.41
N PHE A 51 28.28 11.63 28.78
CA PHE A 51 27.07 11.64 29.59
C PHE A 51 27.39 11.83 31.06
N THR A 52 26.90 12.89 31.67
CA THR A 52 27.18 13.27 33.06
C THR A 52 25.88 13.30 33.87
N VAL A 53 25.88 12.66 35.04
CA VAL A 53 24.77 12.63 35.99
C VAL A 53 25.21 13.23 37.31
N ARG A 54 24.39 14.14 37.86
CA ARG A 54 24.61 14.74 39.19
C ARG A 54 23.40 14.45 40.07
N PRO A 55 23.43 13.39 40.90
CA PRO A 55 22.27 12.95 41.68
C PRO A 55 21.76 14.00 42.66
N GLN A 56 22.69 14.74 43.28
CA GLN A 56 22.38 15.85 44.19
C GLN A 56 21.60 16.98 43.51
N VAL A 57 21.74 17.14 42.19
CA VAL A 57 21.01 18.14 41.39
C VAL A 57 19.76 17.52 40.74
N GLY A 58 19.64 16.18 40.75
CA GLY A 58 18.54 15.46 40.11
C GLY A 58 18.52 15.55 38.58
N ARG A 59 19.67 15.85 37.95
CA ARG A 59 19.76 16.08 36.49
C ARG A 59 20.90 15.32 35.83
N TYR A 60 20.72 15.10 34.53
CA TYR A 60 21.75 14.63 33.62
C TYR A 60 21.98 15.63 32.48
N HIS A 61 23.17 15.57 31.90
CA HIS A 61 23.51 16.29 30.66
C HIS A 61 24.56 15.53 29.87
N CYS A 62 24.41 15.49 28.56
CA CYS A 62 25.34 14.88 27.62
C CYS A 62 26.11 15.96 26.86
N PHE A 63 27.42 16.06 27.12
CA PHE A 63 28.27 17.05 26.44
C PHE A 63 28.56 16.71 24.97
N GLY A 64 28.28 15.48 24.52
CA GLY A 64 28.41 15.07 23.12
C GLY A 64 27.24 15.50 22.23
N CYS A 65 26.01 15.15 22.60
CA CYS A 65 24.80 15.41 21.80
C CYS A 65 23.90 16.54 22.32
N GLY A 66 24.23 17.15 23.47
CA GLY A 66 23.45 18.23 24.08
C GLY A 66 22.23 17.78 24.88
N GLU A 67 21.93 16.48 24.90
CA GLU A 67 20.77 15.89 25.58
C GLU A 67 20.81 16.16 27.09
N ASP A 68 19.68 16.57 27.67
CA ASP A 68 19.59 17.03 29.05
C ASP A 68 18.20 16.77 29.65
N GLY A 69 18.14 16.60 30.98
CA GLY A 69 16.86 16.43 31.64
C GLY A 69 16.97 16.05 33.11
N ASP A 70 15.81 15.81 33.72
CA ASP A 70 15.67 15.17 35.02
C ASP A 70 15.43 13.65 34.85
N VAL A 71 15.16 12.96 35.96
CA VAL A 71 14.92 11.52 35.96
C VAL A 71 13.67 11.11 35.18
N ILE A 72 12.63 11.95 35.15
CA ILE A 72 11.40 11.67 34.39
C ILE A 72 11.71 11.79 32.90
N ALA A 73 12.35 12.89 32.48
CA ALA A 73 12.75 13.10 31.09
C ALA A 73 13.68 11.99 30.59
N PHE A 74 14.60 11.51 31.45
CA PHE A 74 15.45 10.37 31.14
C PHE A 74 14.62 9.12 30.82
N VAL A 75 13.69 8.73 31.70
CA VAL A 75 12.83 7.55 31.50
C VAL A 75 11.94 7.70 30.27
N GLN A 76 11.34 8.88 30.04
CA GLN A 76 10.54 9.13 28.84
C GLN A 76 11.33 8.88 27.56
N LYS A 77 12.56 9.41 27.48
CA LYS A 77 13.40 9.25 26.29
C LYS A 77 13.94 7.82 26.16
N GLN A 78 14.35 7.23 27.27
CA GLN A 78 14.97 5.91 27.29
C GLN A 78 13.98 4.77 27.03
N ASP A 79 12.76 4.88 27.57
CA ASP A 79 11.72 3.86 27.45
C ASP A 79 10.67 4.21 26.37
N HIS A 80 10.78 5.39 25.74
CA HIS A 80 9.80 5.94 24.78
C HIS A 80 8.38 6.02 25.34
N THR A 81 8.27 6.33 26.63
CA THR A 81 7.00 6.46 27.35
C THR A 81 6.53 7.91 27.40
N SER A 82 5.21 8.11 27.51
CA SER A 82 4.63 9.41 27.82
C SER A 82 5.05 9.89 29.21
N PHE A 83 4.84 11.18 29.49
CA PHE A 83 5.15 11.78 30.80
C PHE A 83 4.43 11.05 31.94
N HIS A 84 3.15 10.74 31.75
CA HIS A 84 2.32 10.05 32.74
C HIS A 84 2.85 8.65 33.04
N GLU A 85 3.11 7.86 31.99
CA GLU A 85 3.66 6.51 32.12
C GLU A 85 5.03 6.52 32.80
N ALA A 86 5.88 7.52 32.50
CA ALA A 86 7.18 7.66 33.17
C ALA A 86 7.03 7.99 34.67
N VAL A 87 6.11 8.89 35.03
CA VAL A 87 5.82 9.23 36.43
C VAL A 87 5.24 8.01 37.18
N GLU A 88 4.30 7.28 36.58
CA GLU A 88 3.75 6.05 37.15
C GLU A 88 4.81 4.97 37.36
N LYS A 89 5.68 4.77 36.37
CA LYS A 89 6.77 3.78 36.44
C LYS A 89 7.76 4.12 37.55
N LEU A 90 8.10 5.40 37.70
CA LEU A 90 8.96 5.88 38.78
C LEU A 90 8.28 5.78 40.15
N ALA A 91 7.00 6.16 40.24
CA ALA A 91 6.21 6.04 41.47
C ALA A 91 6.12 4.59 41.95
N ALA A 92 5.86 3.64 41.05
CA ALA A 92 5.84 2.21 41.35
C ALA A 92 7.21 1.72 41.86
N ARG A 93 8.31 2.22 41.29
CA ARG A 93 9.67 1.84 41.69
C ARG A 93 10.00 2.26 43.13
N ILE A 94 9.51 3.41 43.59
CA ILE A 94 9.72 3.91 44.95
C ILE A 94 8.58 3.56 45.92
N GLY A 95 7.56 2.81 45.45
CA GLY A 95 6.37 2.48 46.24
C GLY A 95 5.51 3.70 46.63
N TYR A 96 5.51 4.76 45.82
CA TYR A 96 4.75 5.99 46.05
C TYR A 96 3.38 5.95 45.36
N GLU A 97 2.34 6.42 46.05
CA GLU A 97 0.96 6.40 45.55
C GLU A 97 0.57 7.77 44.97
N LEU A 98 0.21 7.80 43.70
CA LEU A 98 -0.15 9.01 42.96
C LEU A 98 -1.63 9.39 43.13
N ARG A 99 -1.89 10.68 43.33
CA ARG A 99 -3.21 11.31 43.46
C ARG A 99 -3.51 12.15 42.21
N TYR A 100 -4.79 12.25 41.85
CA TYR A 100 -5.27 12.89 40.62
C TYR A 100 -6.20 14.10 40.91
N GLU A 101 -6.18 15.13 40.07
CA GLU A 101 -6.88 16.42 40.31
C GLU A 101 -8.43 16.35 40.18
N ASP A 102 -8.98 15.47 39.34
CA ASP A 102 -10.43 15.46 39.03
C ASP A 102 -11.26 14.41 39.78
N GLY A 103 -10.76 13.80 40.86
CA GLY A 103 -11.49 12.72 41.54
C GLY A 103 -11.74 11.48 40.66
N GLY A 104 -11.17 11.44 39.45
CA GLY A 104 -10.98 10.23 38.69
C GLY A 104 -10.02 9.35 39.48
N THR A 105 -10.49 8.18 39.89
CA THR A 105 -9.62 7.13 40.38
C THR A 105 -8.55 6.93 39.32
N GLY A 106 -7.28 7.18 39.67
CA GLY A 106 -6.17 6.53 38.98
C GLY A 106 -6.45 5.02 38.88
N PRO A 107 -5.76 4.29 37.99
CA PRO A 107 -5.98 2.85 37.87
C PRO A 107 -5.97 2.24 39.27
N ASN A 108 -7.06 1.56 39.62
CA ASN A 108 -7.32 1.09 40.98
C ASN A 108 -6.09 0.29 41.45
N ARG A 109 -5.58 0.52 42.66
CA ARG A 109 -4.39 -0.17 43.18
C ARG A 109 -4.51 -1.70 43.09
N GLU A 110 -5.73 -2.21 43.19
CA GLU A 110 -6.10 -3.60 42.94
C GLU A 110 -5.94 -4.00 41.46
N GLU A 111 -6.30 -3.13 40.52
CA GLU A 111 -6.11 -3.33 39.06
C GLU A 111 -4.63 -3.23 38.65
N VAL A 112 -3.85 -2.34 39.25
CA VAL A 112 -2.39 -2.23 39.02
C VAL A 112 -1.68 -3.47 39.55
N GLY A 113 -2.01 -3.90 40.78
CA GLY A 113 -1.49 -5.14 41.36
C GLY A 113 -1.87 -6.36 40.53
N LYS A 114 -3.12 -6.42 40.04
CA LYS A 114 -3.60 -7.46 39.14
C LYS A 114 -2.87 -7.45 37.80
N ARG A 115 -2.64 -6.29 37.18
CA ARG A 115 -1.88 -6.18 35.93
C ARG A 115 -0.44 -6.68 36.11
N GLN A 116 0.25 -6.24 37.17
CA GLN A 116 1.62 -6.67 37.46
C GLN A 116 1.68 -8.20 37.66
N ARG A 117 0.71 -8.76 38.38
CA ARG A 117 0.63 -10.21 38.60
C ARG A 117 0.46 -10.99 37.29
N LEU A 118 -0.31 -10.47 36.34
CA LEU A 118 -0.43 -11.07 35.00
C LEU A 118 0.87 -10.95 34.20
N LEU A 119 1.59 -9.83 34.29
CA LEU A 119 2.91 -9.67 33.66
C LEU A 119 3.94 -10.64 34.24
N ASP A 120 3.96 -10.82 35.56
CA ASP A 120 4.83 -11.78 36.23
C ASP A 120 4.56 -13.23 35.75
N ALA A 121 3.29 -13.59 35.57
CA ALA A 121 2.92 -14.89 35.02
C ALA A 121 3.46 -15.10 33.59
N HIS A 122 3.37 -14.07 32.74
CA HIS A 122 3.91 -14.13 31.37
C HIS A 122 5.44 -14.20 31.36
N LYS A 123 6.12 -13.45 32.23
CA LYS A 123 7.58 -13.52 32.37
C LYS A 123 8.03 -14.92 32.77
N ILE A 124 7.39 -15.51 33.78
CA ILE A 124 7.74 -16.87 34.24
C ILE A 124 7.41 -17.90 33.16
N ALA A 125 6.32 -17.72 32.40
CA ALA A 125 5.99 -18.59 31.28
C ALA A 125 7.02 -18.48 30.13
N ASP A 126 7.50 -17.29 29.81
CA ASP A 126 8.58 -17.06 28.83
C ASP A 126 9.86 -17.79 29.26
N GLU A 127 10.31 -17.60 30.50
CA GLU A 127 11.46 -18.32 31.06
C GLU A 127 11.28 -19.84 31.01
N PHE A 128 10.08 -20.33 31.35
CA PHE A 128 9.73 -21.74 31.26
C PHE A 128 9.85 -22.26 29.82
N PHE A 129 9.20 -21.62 28.84
CA PHE A 129 9.23 -22.06 27.45
C PHE A 129 10.63 -22.04 26.86
N ARG A 130 11.45 -21.02 27.17
CA ARG A 130 12.85 -20.94 26.76
C ARG A 130 13.66 -22.11 27.32
N ALA A 131 13.47 -22.46 28.59
CA ALA A 131 14.12 -23.62 29.20
C ALA A 131 13.66 -24.94 28.54
N GLN A 132 12.38 -25.06 28.20
CA GLN A 132 11.84 -26.26 27.55
C GLN A 132 12.43 -26.49 26.14
N LEU A 133 12.83 -25.45 25.41
CA LEU A 133 13.47 -25.58 24.10
C LEU A 133 14.80 -26.36 24.15
N LEU A 134 15.46 -26.39 25.32
CA LEU A 134 16.72 -27.10 25.52
C LEU A 134 16.52 -28.58 25.88
N THR A 135 15.29 -29.02 26.16
CA THR A 135 15.00 -30.40 26.56
C THR A 135 14.97 -31.36 25.36
N PRO A 136 15.14 -32.68 25.57
CA PRO A 136 15.02 -33.66 24.49
C PRO A 136 13.66 -33.60 23.76
N GLY A 137 12.58 -33.28 24.48
CA GLY A 137 11.23 -33.19 23.91
C GLY A 137 11.01 -32.05 22.91
N ALA A 138 11.96 -31.13 22.78
CA ALA A 138 11.92 -30.02 21.83
C ALA A 138 12.77 -30.27 20.55
N ALA A 139 13.20 -31.51 20.30
CA ALA A 139 14.05 -31.86 19.16
C ALA A 139 13.47 -31.37 17.81
N GLU A 140 12.18 -31.61 17.55
CA GLU A 140 11.52 -31.13 16.33
C GLU A 140 11.52 -29.60 16.21
N GLY A 141 11.33 -28.89 17.33
CA GLY A 141 11.38 -27.43 17.35
C GLY A 141 12.77 -26.90 16.98
N ARG A 142 13.84 -27.53 17.50
CA ARG A 142 15.22 -27.17 17.16
C ARG A 142 15.57 -27.52 15.71
N ASN A 143 15.11 -28.68 15.22
CA ASN A 143 15.31 -29.08 13.82
C ASN A 143 14.62 -28.11 12.86
N PHE A 144 13.40 -27.66 13.19
CA PHE A 144 12.69 -26.65 12.42
C PHE A 144 13.48 -25.33 12.35
N LEU A 145 13.95 -24.82 13.49
CA LEU A 145 14.73 -23.58 13.55
C LEU A 145 16.04 -23.69 12.76
N PHE A 146 16.76 -24.80 12.94
CA PHE A 146 18.00 -25.05 12.22
C PHE A 146 17.77 -25.16 10.71
N GLY A 147 16.72 -25.86 10.27
CA GLY A 147 16.34 -25.97 8.87
C GLY A 147 15.98 -24.62 8.23
N ARG A 148 15.57 -23.64 9.05
CA ARG A 148 15.31 -22.25 8.64
C ARG A 148 16.52 -21.32 8.77
N GLY A 149 17.69 -21.86 9.14
CA GLY A 149 18.91 -21.07 9.32
C GLY A 149 18.92 -20.22 10.59
N PHE A 150 18.17 -20.61 11.62
CA PHE A 150 18.19 -20.00 12.95
C PHE A 150 18.96 -20.89 13.91
N ASP A 151 20.10 -20.40 14.37
CA ASP A 151 20.92 -21.11 15.34
C ASP A 151 20.44 -20.86 16.78
N ARG A 152 21.21 -21.36 17.74
CA ARG A 152 20.92 -21.18 19.16
C ARG A 152 20.99 -19.70 19.57
N ALA A 153 21.95 -18.95 19.06
CA ALA A 153 22.12 -17.54 19.40
C ALA A 153 20.91 -16.71 18.93
N ALA A 154 20.43 -16.97 17.72
CA ALA A 154 19.18 -16.39 17.22
C ALA A 154 17.99 -16.77 18.11
N SER A 155 17.85 -18.05 18.45
CA SER A 155 16.76 -18.51 19.32
C SER A 155 16.78 -17.80 20.68
N GLU A 156 17.97 -17.60 21.27
CA GLU A 156 18.15 -16.89 22.54
C GLU A 156 17.86 -15.38 22.42
N GLN A 157 18.30 -14.73 21.33
CA GLN A 157 18.06 -13.31 21.05
C GLN A 157 16.56 -12.99 20.98
N PHE A 158 15.79 -13.79 20.25
CA PHE A 158 14.34 -13.59 20.06
C PHE A 158 13.48 -14.22 21.16
N GLY A 159 14.13 -14.89 22.12
CA GLY A 159 13.45 -15.59 23.22
C GLY A 159 12.58 -16.75 22.76
N VAL A 160 12.92 -17.40 21.65
CA VAL A 160 12.18 -18.55 21.15
C VAL A 160 12.18 -19.65 22.21
N GLY A 161 11.01 -20.21 22.45
CA GLY A 161 10.78 -21.28 23.41
C GLY A 161 10.04 -22.46 22.79
N TYR A 162 9.73 -23.45 23.63
CA TYR A 162 8.93 -24.61 23.25
C TYR A 162 7.86 -24.87 24.31
N ALA A 163 6.61 -25.00 23.87
CA ALA A 163 5.54 -25.52 24.71
C ALA A 163 5.56 -27.06 24.63
N PRO A 164 5.83 -27.78 25.74
CA PRO A 164 5.83 -29.24 25.75
C PRO A 164 4.50 -29.82 25.28
N GLN A 165 4.54 -31.04 24.76
CA GLN A 165 3.31 -31.83 24.60
C GLN A 165 2.71 -32.14 25.97
N GLY A 166 1.39 -32.36 26.02
CA GLY A 166 0.65 -32.55 27.26
C GLY A 166 -0.34 -31.41 27.53
N TRP A 167 -1.05 -31.51 28.65
CA TRP A 167 -2.22 -30.65 28.92
C TRP A 167 -2.03 -29.65 30.05
N ASP A 168 -1.00 -29.79 30.90
CA ASP A 168 -0.92 -29.03 32.15
C ASP A 168 0.53 -28.74 32.62
N ALA A 169 1.51 -28.78 31.72
CA ALA A 169 2.92 -28.57 32.07
C ALA A 169 3.16 -27.14 32.56
N LEU A 170 2.70 -26.13 31.81
CA LEU A 170 2.78 -24.73 32.23
C LEU A 170 1.84 -24.47 33.41
N LEU A 171 0.64 -25.06 33.40
CA LEU A 171 -0.33 -24.92 34.50
C LEU A 171 0.27 -25.34 35.85
N LYS A 172 0.88 -26.53 35.91
CA LYS A 172 1.56 -27.02 37.11
C LYS A 172 2.73 -26.11 37.50
N HIS A 173 3.49 -25.63 36.51
CA HIS A 173 4.63 -24.74 36.77
C HIS A 173 4.18 -23.43 37.43
N LEU A 174 3.14 -22.76 36.89
CA LEU A 174 2.65 -21.49 37.44
C LEU A 174 1.90 -21.69 38.77
N ARG A 175 1.12 -22.76 38.94
CA ARG A 175 0.53 -23.07 40.25
C ARG A 175 1.59 -23.29 41.33
N GLY A 176 2.69 -23.96 40.98
CA GLY A 176 3.86 -24.11 41.86
C GLY A 176 4.54 -22.79 42.23
N ARG A 177 4.28 -21.71 41.49
CA ARG A 177 4.72 -20.33 41.74
C ARG A 177 3.64 -19.45 42.40
N GLY A 178 2.56 -20.07 42.89
CA GLY A 178 1.51 -19.41 43.66
C GLY A 178 0.51 -18.61 42.82
N PHE A 179 0.37 -18.89 41.52
CA PHE A 179 -0.70 -18.31 40.71
C PHE A 179 -2.00 -19.12 40.85
N THR A 180 -3.11 -18.40 40.97
CA THR A 180 -4.46 -18.96 41.07
C THR A 180 -5.06 -19.17 39.69
N ASP A 181 -6.00 -20.13 39.58
CA ASP A 181 -6.70 -20.39 38.32
C ASP A 181 -7.44 -19.17 37.78
N GLN A 182 -7.95 -18.29 38.66
CA GLN A 182 -8.62 -17.06 38.26
C GLN A 182 -7.67 -16.07 37.57
N GLU A 183 -6.44 -15.92 38.07
CA GLU A 183 -5.42 -15.11 37.43
C GLU A 183 -5.00 -15.72 36.09
N LEU A 184 -4.75 -17.03 36.06
CA LEU A 184 -4.29 -17.74 34.87
C LEU A 184 -5.29 -17.67 33.72
N LYS A 185 -6.60 -17.73 33.99
CA LYS A 185 -7.66 -17.55 32.97
C LYS A 185 -7.56 -16.22 32.22
N LEU A 186 -7.08 -15.16 32.87
CA LEU A 186 -6.99 -13.82 32.28
C LEU A 186 -5.76 -13.64 31.38
N THR A 187 -4.80 -14.57 31.44
CA THR A 187 -3.54 -14.47 30.67
C THR A 187 -3.70 -14.86 29.21
N GLY A 188 -4.73 -15.63 28.87
CA GLY A 188 -4.88 -16.22 27.53
C GLY A 188 -3.90 -17.37 27.23
N MET A 189 -3.06 -17.78 28.19
CA MET A 189 -2.15 -18.94 28.07
C MET A 189 -2.88 -20.28 28.31
N PHE A 190 -4.12 -20.23 28.82
CA PHE A 190 -4.91 -21.40 29.18
C PHE A 190 -6.26 -21.40 28.47
N SER A 191 -6.80 -22.57 28.23
CA SER A 191 -8.17 -22.77 27.72
C SER A 191 -9.00 -23.52 28.76
N GLU A 192 -10.31 -23.34 28.73
CA GLU A 192 -11.22 -24.00 29.68
C GLU A 192 -11.76 -25.32 29.11
N GLY A 193 -11.92 -26.31 29.99
CA GLY A 193 -12.60 -27.57 29.68
C GLY A 193 -13.38 -28.08 30.90
N ASN A 194 -14.01 -29.25 30.74
CA ASN A 194 -14.92 -29.80 31.76
C ASN A 194 -14.25 -30.11 33.11
N ARG A 195 -12.92 -30.29 33.14
CA ARG A 195 -12.14 -30.62 34.34
C ARG A 195 -11.30 -29.44 34.85
N GLY A 196 -11.56 -28.23 34.37
CA GLY A 196 -10.80 -27.02 34.69
C GLY A 196 -9.99 -26.49 33.51
N ILE A 197 -9.00 -25.64 33.81
CA ILE A 197 -8.13 -25.04 32.80
C ILE A 197 -7.00 -25.98 32.38
N TYR A 198 -6.53 -25.84 31.15
CA TYR A 198 -5.42 -26.59 30.57
C TYR A 198 -4.58 -25.71 29.64
N ASP A 199 -3.35 -26.11 29.38
CA ASP A 199 -2.38 -25.38 28.55
C ASP A 199 -2.94 -25.16 27.14
N ARG A 200 -3.00 -23.90 26.70
CA ARG A 200 -3.46 -23.54 25.35
C ARG A 200 -2.45 -23.96 24.28
N PHE A 201 -1.17 -23.71 24.54
CA PHE A 201 -0.07 -24.04 23.65
C PHE A 201 0.52 -25.39 24.02
N ARG A 202 0.60 -26.32 23.06
CA ARG A 202 1.03 -27.70 23.31
C ARG A 202 1.79 -28.24 22.12
N GLY A 203 2.99 -28.77 22.33
CA GLY A 203 3.83 -29.31 21.25
C GLY A 203 4.18 -28.28 20.17
N ARG A 204 4.40 -27.01 20.54
CA ARG A 204 4.56 -25.89 19.60
C ARG A 204 5.82 -25.09 19.89
N LEU A 205 6.45 -24.56 18.85
CA LEU A 205 7.44 -23.49 19.02
C LEU A 205 6.74 -22.21 19.47
N ILE A 206 7.37 -21.48 20.38
CA ILE A 206 6.80 -20.29 21.02
C ILE A 206 7.69 -19.09 20.73
N TRP A 207 7.06 -17.99 20.33
CA TRP A 207 7.65 -16.66 20.26
C TRP A 207 6.99 -15.76 21.31
N PRO A 208 7.75 -15.21 22.27
CA PRO A 208 7.20 -14.24 23.21
C PRO A 208 6.88 -12.95 22.48
N ILE A 209 5.68 -12.43 22.69
CA ILE A 209 5.26 -11.13 22.18
C ILE A 209 5.44 -10.12 23.31
N ARG A 210 6.30 -9.14 23.06
CA ARG A 210 6.65 -8.09 24.02
C ARG A 210 6.04 -6.76 23.63
N ASP A 211 5.72 -5.95 24.63
CA ASP A 211 5.38 -4.55 24.40
C ASP A 211 6.63 -3.70 24.12
N ILE A 212 6.45 -2.41 23.91
CA ILE A 212 7.57 -1.48 23.66
C ILE A 212 8.54 -1.38 24.85
N ALA A 213 8.10 -1.67 26.08
CA ALA A 213 8.96 -1.68 27.27
C ALA A 213 9.80 -2.96 27.38
N GLY A 214 9.42 -4.03 26.66
CA GLY A 214 10.08 -5.33 26.65
C GLY A 214 9.38 -6.38 27.54
N ASP A 215 8.26 -6.01 28.16
CA ASP A 215 7.48 -6.92 28.99
C ASP A 215 6.72 -7.92 28.13
N THR A 216 6.76 -9.20 28.50
CA THR A 216 6.02 -10.23 27.77
C THR A 216 4.53 -10.12 28.08
N ILE A 217 3.72 -9.92 27.04
CA ILE A 217 2.28 -9.68 27.16
C ILE A 217 1.44 -10.77 26.47
N GLY A 218 2.09 -11.63 25.68
CA GLY A 218 1.44 -12.73 24.98
C GLY A 218 2.46 -13.61 24.26
N PHE A 219 1.97 -14.57 23.48
CA PHE A 219 2.79 -15.54 22.77
C PHE A 219 2.19 -15.85 21.39
N GLY A 220 3.06 -16.03 20.41
CA GLY A 220 2.76 -16.67 19.13
C GLY A 220 3.27 -18.10 19.12
N ALA A 221 2.46 -19.05 18.67
CA ALA A 221 2.80 -20.46 18.73
C ALA A 221 2.66 -21.16 17.37
N ARG A 222 3.74 -21.74 16.85
CA ARG A 222 3.75 -22.45 15.56
C ARG A 222 3.58 -23.95 15.76
N ARG A 223 2.68 -24.55 14.99
CA ARG A 223 2.49 -26.01 14.90
C ARG A 223 3.76 -26.70 14.39
N LEU A 224 4.15 -27.81 15.02
CA LEU A 224 5.27 -28.67 14.61
C LEU A 224 4.81 -30.05 14.14
N TYR A 225 3.83 -30.63 14.83
CA TYR A 225 3.40 -32.01 14.61
C TYR A 225 2.11 -32.09 13.78
N GLU A 226 1.96 -33.16 12.99
CA GLU A 226 0.81 -33.34 12.08
C GLU A 226 -0.49 -33.73 12.81
N ASP A 227 -0.39 -34.37 13.97
CA ASP A 227 -1.51 -34.78 14.80
C ASP A 227 -2.23 -33.59 15.48
N ASP A 228 -1.56 -32.44 15.58
CA ASP A 228 -2.13 -31.19 16.05
C ASP A 228 -3.09 -30.58 15.00
N GLN A 229 -4.39 -30.68 15.26
CA GLN A 229 -5.46 -30.15 14.40
C GLN A 229 -5.63 -28.62 14.46
N GLY A 230 -4.82 -27.91 15.24
CA GLY A 230 -4.87 -26.46 15.37
C GLY A 230 -4.25 -25.71 14.17
N PRO A 231 -4.43 -24.39 14.10
CA PRO A 231 -3.91 -23.57 12.99
C PRO A 231 -2.37 -23.59 12.93
N LYS A 232 -1.81 -23.28 11.76
CA LYS A 232 -0.34 -23.19 11.54
C LYS A 232 0.33 -22.28 12.58
N TYR A 233 -0.27 -21.11 12.84
CA TYR A 233 0.09 -20.20 13.91
C TYR A 233 -1.11 -19.94 14.82
N LEU A 234 -0.87 -19.96 16.13
CA LEU A 234 -1.85 -19.70 17.18
C LEU A 234 -1.30 -18.61 18.10
N ASN A 235 -1.97 -17.47 18.15
CA ASN A 235 -1.60 -16.38 19.06
C ASN A 235 -2.44 -16.42 20.34
N THR A 236 -1.92 -15.82 21.40
CA THR A 236 -2.72 -15.44 22.58
C THR A 236 -4.00 -14.73 22.11
N PRO A 237 -5.18 -15.06 22.67
CA PRO A 237 -6.41 -14.33 22.38
C PRO A 237 -6.31 -12.88 22.90
N GLU A 238 -7.30 -12.05 22.57
CA GLU A 238 -7.38 -10.69 23.15
C GLU A 238 -7.45 -10.76 24.69
N THR A 239 -6.57 -10.05 25.37
CA THR A 239 -6.56 -9.93 26.85
C THR A 239 -6.49 -8.45 27.27
N THR A 240 -6.35 -8.19 28.56
CA THR A 240 -6.05 -6.84 29.09
C THR A 240 -4.59 -6.43 28.86
N LEU A 241 -3.68 -7.40 28.68
CA LEU A 241 -2.27 -7.15 28.38
C LEU A 241 -2.00 -7.09 26.88
N TYR A 242 -2.74 -7.86 26.09
CA TYR A 242 -2.46 -8.08 24.67
C TYR A 242 -3.65 -7.75 23.79
N LYS A 243 -3.44 -6.74 22.94
CA LYS A 243 -4.36 -6.29 21.88
C LYS A 243 -3.66 -6.44 20.54
N LYS A 244 -4.13 -7.34 19.67
CA LYS A 244 -3.46 -7.63 18.39
C LYS A 244 -3.28 -6.40 17.50
N SER A 245 -4.22 -5.46 17.57
CA SER A 245 -4.19 -4.21 16.80
C SER A 245 -3.18 -3.17 17.32
N GLN A 246 -2.64 -3.36 18.52
CA GLN A 246 -1.78 -2.38 19.21
C GLN A 246 -0.39 -2.95 19.50
N VAL A 247 -0.01 -4.06 18.87
CA VAL A 247 1.25 -4.75 19.17
C VAL A 247 1.92 -5.20 17.88
N LEU A 248 3.19 -4.84 17.75
CA LEU A 248 4.08 -5.27 16.67
C LEU A 248 5.15 -6.18 17.28
N TYR A 249 5.25 -7.40 16.78
CA TYR A 249 6.30 -8.32 17.21
C TYR A 249 7.68 -7.79 16.81
N GLY A 250 8.65 -7.92 17.71
CA GLY A 250 10.02 -7.43 17.54
C GLY A 250 10.20 -5.93 17.82
N ILE A 251 9.13 -5.22 18.22
CA ILE A 251 9.20 -3.78 18.48
C ILE A 251 10.16 -3.43 19.62
N ASP A 252 10.27 -4.30 20.63
CA ASP A 252 11.19 -4.15 21.77
C ASP A 252 12.65 -4.18 21.33
N LEU A 253 12.96 -5.02 20.32
CA LEU A 253 14.28 -5.11 19.69
C LEU A 253 14.51 -3.96 18.70
N ALA A 254 13.48 -3.57 17.95
CA ALA A 254 13.60 -2.64 16.84
C ALA A 254 13.54 -1.16 17.24
N LYS A 255 12.89 -0.80 18.36
CA LYS A 255 12.56 0.60 18.71
C LYS A 255 13.75 1.57 18.64
N ARG A 256 14.93 1.16 19.09
CA ARG A 256 16.14 2.00 19.07
C ARG A 256 16.63 2.24 17.65
N SER A 257 16.68 1.18 16.84
CA SER A 257 17.08 1.28 15.43
C SER A 257 16.05 2.05 14.62
N ILE A 258 14.75 1.87 14.87
CA ILE A 258 13.69 2.65 14.22
C ILE A 258 13.85 4.14 14.55
N ALA A 259 14.10 4.50 15.81
CA ALA A 259 14.31 5.89 16.20
C ALA A 259 15.58 6.50 15.58
N LYS A 260 16.66 5.71 15.49
CA LYS A 260 17.96 6.13 14.92
C LYS A 260 17.93 6.25 13.40
N ASP A 261 17.50 5.20 12.72
CA ASP A 261 17.55 5.06 11.26
C ASP A 261 16.30 5.65 10.59
N ARG A 262 15.27 5.98 11.38
CA ARG A 262 13.98 6.54 10.93
C ARG A 262 13.30 5.69 9.86
N GLN A 263 13.46 4.39 10.02
CA GLN A 263 12.90 3.38 9.13
C GLN A 263 12.21 2.32 9.98
N ILE A 264 11.05 1.86 9.54
CA ILE A 264 10.39 0.67 10.06
C ILE A 264 10.06 -0.27 8.90
N VAL A 265 10.47 -1.53 9.03
CA VAL A 265 10.20 -2.57 8.02
C VAL A 265 9.10 -3.47 8.57
N VAL A 266 7.96 -3.51 7.91
CA VAL A 266 6.81 -4.33 8.31
C VAL A 266 6.81 -5.60 7.47
N VAL A 267 6.99 -6.75 8.14
CA VAL A 267 7.01 -8.09 7.55
C VAL A 267 5.83 -8.93 8.04
N GLU A 268 5.60 -10.10 7.44
CA GLU A 268 4.39 -10.89 7.72
C GLU A 268 4.46 -11.74 9.00
N GLY A 269 5.61 -12.35 9.29
CA GLY A 269 5.73 -13.36 10.32
C GLY A 269 6.89 -13.19 11.30
N TYR A 270 6.83 -13.96 12.38
CA TYR A 270 7.87 -14.01 13.41
C TYR A 270 9.25 -14.38 12.84
N THR A 271 9.29 -15.34 11.92
CA THR A 271 10.54 -15.81 11.28
C THR A 271 11.11 -14.78 10.33
N ASP A 272 10.28 -13.95 9.70
CA ASP A 272 10.74 -12.89 8.80
C ASP A 272 11.40 -11.77 9.59
N VAL A 273 10.87 -11.43 10.76
CA VAL A 273 11.52 -10.50 11.69
C VAL A 273 12.89 -11.05 12.08
N MET A 274 12.97 -12.32 12.48
CA MET A 274 14.25 -12.95 12.80
C MET A 274 15.24 -12.89 11.62
N ALA A 275 14.78 -13.24 10.41
CA ALA A 275 15.61 -13.23 9.21
C ALA A 275 16.11 -11.83 8.85
N CYS A 276 15.24 -10.82 8.91
CA CYS A 276 15.60 -9.42 8.67
C CYS A 276 16.65 -8.92 9.67
N HIS A 277 16.44 -9.16 10.97
CA HIS A 277 17.39 -8.73 12.00
C HIS A 277 18.76 -9.40 11.83
N LEU A 278 18.79 -10.71 11.56
CA LEU A 278 20.04 -11.43 11.28
C LEU A 278 20.73 -10.94 10.00
N ALA A 279 19.96 -10.49 9.00
CA ALA A 279 20.50 -9.90 7.78
C ALA A 279 20.98 -8.44 7.96
N GLY A 280 20.85 -7.86 9.16
CA GLY A 280 21.24 -6.48 9.46
C GLY A 280 20.17 -5.44 9.15
N ILE A 281 18.90 -5.84 9.13
CA ILE A 281 17.72 -4.96 9.10
C ILE A 281 17.05 -5.00 10.48
N PRO A 282 17.62 -4.31 11.50
CA PRO A 282 17.12 -4.36 12.87
C PRO A 282 15.83 -3.57 13.09
N THR A 283 15.33 -2.89 12.06
CA THR A 283 14.09 -2.10 12.05
C THR A 283 12.85 -2.94 11.72
N ALA A 284 13.02 -4.25 11.50
CA ALA A 284 11.93 -5.13 11.11
C ALA A 284 11.01 -5.51 12.26
N VAL A 285 9.70 -5.49 12.00
CA VAL A 285 8.61 -5.84 12.92
C VAL A 285 7.50 -6.55 12.16
N ALA A 286 6.65 -7.31 12.86
CA ALA A 286 5.52 -8.00 12.25
C ALA A 286 4.20 -7.76 13.00
N THR A 287 3.08 -7.81 12.29
CA THR A 287 1.76 -7.84 12.95
C THR A 287 1.50 -9.23 13.52
N CYS A 288 0.72 -9.30 14.60
CA CYS A 288 0.48 -10.56 15.29
C CYS A 288 -0.78 -11.29 14.77
N GLY A 289 -0.78 -11.64 13.48
CA GLY A 289 -1.89 -12.35 12.83
C GLY A 289 -3.12 -11.47 12.56
N THR A 290 -2.87 -10.21 12.21
CA THR A 290 -3.87 -9.20 11.82
C THR A 290 -3.31 -8.32 10.70
N ALA A 291 -4.18 -7.67 9.94
CA ALA A 291 -3.75 -6.62 9.01
C ALA A 291 -3.06 -5.46 9.76
N PHE A 292 -2.07 -4.85 9.12
CA PHE A 292 -1.51 -3.58 9.57
C PHE A 292 -2.59 -2.49 9.47
N GLY A 293 -2.68 -1.61 10.47
CA GLY A 293 -3.85 -0.75 10.65
C GLY A 293 -3.54 0.49 11.48
N THR A 294 -4.55 1.31 11.72
CA THR A 294 -4.43 2.68 12.26
C THR A 294 -3.75 2.73 13.63
N GLU A 295 -4.01 1.77 14.51
CA GLU A 295 -3.34 1.69 15.81
C GLU A 295 -1.84 1.33 15.69
N HIS A 296 -1.45 0.49 14.72
CA HIS A 296 -0.04 0.23 14.43
C HIS A 296 0.67 1.46 13.86
N ILE A 297 -0.02 2.27 13.06
CA ILE A 297 0.51 3.54 12.53
C ILE A 297 0.83 4.51 13.67
N LYS A 298 -0.03 4.59 14.70
CA LYS A 298 0.25 5.44 15.87
C LYS A 298 1.56 5.04 16.57
N ILE A 299 1.83 3.73 16.67
CA ILE A 299 3.08 3.21 17.24
C ILE A 299 4.26 3.58 16.34
N ALA A 300 4.16 3.33 15.03
CA ALA A 300 5.19 3.69 14.07
C ALA A 300 5.49 5.20 14.09
N ARG A 301 4.47 6.06 14.15
CA ARG A 301 4.61 7.52 14.24
C ARG A 301 5.37 7.94 15.50
N ARG A 302 5.00 7.39 16.66
CA ARG A 302 5.68 7.69 17.93
C ARG A 302 7.18 7.37 17.85
N LEU A 303 7.56 6.33 17.11
CA LEU A 303 8.97 5.93 16.95
C LEU A 303 9.72 6.70 15.85
N LEU A 304 9.04 7.10 14.78
CA LEU A 304 9.63 7.81 13.65
C LEU A 304 9.79 9.33 13.87
N SER A 305 9.36 9.84 15.04
CA SER A 305 9.33 11.26 15.44
C SER A 305 8.29 12.11 14.69
N ASP A 306 7.62 13.00 15.43
CA ASP A 306 6.53 13.89 14.95
C ASP A 306 7.06 15.29 14.55
N ASP A 307 8.38 15.48 14.47
CA ASP A 307 9.05 16.79 14.27
C ASP A 307 9.11 17.23 12.79
N GLY A 308 8.44 16.51 11.90
CA GLY A 308 8.37 16.81 10.46
C GLY A 308 9.65 16.50 9.69
N THR A 309 10.66 15.91 10.32
CA THR A 309 11.94 15.59 9.66
C THR A 309 11.92 14.29 8.85
N GLY A 310 10.76 13.63 8.78
CA GLY A 310 10.49 12.49 7.91
C GLY A 310 11.08 11.17 8.41
N GLY A 311 10.40 10.08 8.06
CA GLY A 311 10.83 8.70 8.25
C GLY A 311 10.17 7.83 7.17
N GLU A 312 10.52 6.56 7.09
CA GLU A 312 9.95 5.66 6.09
C GLU A 312 9.38 4.37 6.69
N VAL A 313 8.25 3.95 6.13
CA VAL A 313 7.61 2.67 6.42
C VAL A 313 7.72 1.80 5.17
N ILE A 314 8.33 0.63 5.31
CA ILE A 314 8.58 -0.28 4.20
C ILE A 314 7.80 -1.56 4.47
N PHE A 315 6.88 -1.92 3.61
CA PHE A 315 6.17 -3.19 3.72
C PHE A 315 6.80 -4.28 2.87
N THR A 316 7.05 -5.45 3.44
CA THR A 316 7.33 -6.67 2.69
C THR A 316 6.11 -7.57 2.77
N PHE A 317 5.41 -7.73 1.66
CA PHE A 317 4.29 -8.67 1.54
C PHE A 317 4.67 -9.79 0.57
N ASP A 318 3.99 -10.92 0.66
CA ASP A 318 4.07 -12.07 -0.26
C ASP A 318 3.60 -11.74 -1.70
N GLY A 319 3.60 -10.47 -2.10
CA GLY A 319 3.15 -9.99 -3.41
C GLY A 319 1.64 -10.08 -3.62
N ASP A 320 0.85 -10.48 -2.62
CA ASP A 320 -0.59 -10.67 -2.76
C ASP A 320 -1.38 -9.35 -2.77
N ALA A 321 -2.56 -9.37 -3.42
CA ALA A 321 -3.39 -8.17 -3.55
C ALA A 321 -4.06 -7.74 -2.23
N ALA A 322 -4.08 -8.61 -1.21
CA ALA A 322 -4.77 -8.39 0.06
C ALA A 322 -3.90 -7.54 1.01
N GLY A 323 -2.63 -7.89 1.17
CA GLY A 323 -1.65 -7.13 1.96
C GLY A 323 -1.45 -5.71 1.44
N GLN A 324 -1.39 -5.57 0.11
CA GLN A 324 -1.30 -4.26 -0.57
C GLN A 324 -2.48 -3.35 -0.25
N LYS A 325 -3.71 -3.91 -0.33
CA LYS A 325 -4.94 -3.18 -0.07
C LYS A 325 -5.07 -2.82 1.41
N ALA A 326 -4.61 -3.69 2.31
CA ALA A 326 -4.56 -3.42 3.73
C ALA A 326 -3.59 -2.29 4.07
N ALA A 327 -2.39 -2.29 3.47
CA ALA A 327 -1.43 -1.20 3.63
C ALA A 327 -2.02 0.14 3.20
N LEU A 328 -2.52 0.24 1.96
CA LEU A 328 -3.13 1.47 1.44
C LEU A 328 -4.23 2.00 2.35
N ARG A 329 -5.17 1.13 2.76
CA ARG A 329 -6.26 1.49 3.67
C ARG A 329 -5.78 2.01 5.02
N ALA A 330 -4.73 1.42 5.59
CA ALA A 330 -4.18 1.90 6.84
C ALA A 330 -3.69 3.35 6.72
N PHE A 331 -3.02 3.71 5.62
CA PHE A 331 -2.54 5.08 5.39
C PHE A 331 -3.62 6.08 4.98
N GLU A 332 -4.71 5.63 4.38
CA GLU A 332 -5.87 6.49 4.06
C GLU A 332 -6.45 7.16 5.33
N GLU A 333 -6.47 6.44 6.45
CA GLU A 333 -7.11 6.89 7.68
C GLU A 333 -6.30 7.91 8.49
N ASP A 334 -4.97 8.01 8.31
CA ASP A 334 -4.14 8.92 9.11
C ASP A 334 -3.78 10.22 8.38
N GLN A 335 -4.41 11.34 8.78
CA GLN A 335 -4.22 12.68 8.20
C GLN A 335 -2.88 13.32 8.55
N ARG A 336 -2.11 12.74 9.46
CA ARG A 336 -0.92 13.35 10.05
C ARG A 336 0.35 12.52 9.86
N PHE A 337 0.28 11.42 9.11
CA PHE A 337 1.44 10.57 8.90
C PHE A 337 2.34 11.15 7.80
N THR A 338 3.37 11.88 8.20
CA THR A 338 4.37 12.52 7.29
C THR A 338 5.40 11.52 6.74
N ALA A 339 5.41 10.28 7.22
CA ALA A 339 6.39 9.29 6.80
C ALA A 339 6.11 8.75 5.38
N GLN A 340 7.19 8.61 4.61
CA GLN A 340 7.15 8.07 3.26
C GLN A 340 6.85 6.58 3.32
N THR A 341 5.95 6.12 2.46
CA THR A 341 5.51 4.72 2.49
C THR A 341 5.97 3.99 1.24
N TYR A 342 6.61 2.86 1.46
CA TYR A 342 7.21 2.02 0.43
C TYR A 342 6.74 0.57 0.54
N VAL A 343 6.92 -0.16 -0.54
CA VAL A 343 6.74 -1.61 -0.60
C VAL A 343 7.99 -2.25 -1.23
N ALA A 344 8.43 -3.34 -0.64
CA ALA A 344 9.49 -4.18 -1.15
C ALA A 344 8.89 -5.57 -1.43
N VAL A 345 8.89 -5.98 -2.71
CA VAL A 345 8.31 -7.25 -3.15
C VAL A 345 9.38 -8.04 -3.88
N GLU A 346 9.61 -9.27 -3.44
CA GLU A 346 10.51 -10.19 -4.14
C GLU A 346 9.77 -10.79 -5.37
N PRO A 347 10.36 -10.78 -6.57
CA PRO A 347 9.65 -11.19 -7.80
C PRO A 347 9.10 -12.62 -7.84
N THR A 348 9.71 -13.55 -7.10
CA THR A 348 9.27 -14.93 -6.96
C THR A 348 8.21 -15.13 -5.86
N GLY A 349 7.92 -14.08 -5.08
CA GLY A 349 7.01 -14.12 -3.93
C GLY A 349 7.65 -14.71 -2.67
N ALA A 350 8.98 -14.81 -2.62
CA ALA A 350 9.68 -15.31 -1.44
C ALA A 350 9.62 -14.30 -0.28
N ASP A 351 9.24 -14.78 0.91
CA ASP A 351 9.31 -13.98 2.15
C ASP A 351 10.79 -13.72 2.57
N PRO A 352 11.06 -12.77 3.47
CA PRO A 352 12.44 -12.50 3.91
C PRO A 352 13.17 -13.72 4.49
N CYS A 353 12.45 -14.65 5.13
CA CYS A 353 13.01 -15.87 5.70
C CYS A 353 13.46 -16.86 4.61
N ASP A 354 12.64 -17.08 3.60
CA ASP A 354 12.89 -17.95 2.44
C ASP A 354 13.96 -17.33 1.53
N LEU A 355 13.94 -16.00 1.36
CA LEU A 355 14.96 -15.28 0.61
C LEU A 355 16.34 -15.38 1.29
N ARG A 356 16.40 -15.22 2.61
CA ARG A 356 17.64 -15.40 3.38
C ARG A 356 18.18 -16.82 3.27
N GLN A 357 17.31 -17.82 3.36
CA GLN A 357 17.74 -19.23 3.26
C GLN A 357 18.28 -19.57 1.87
N SER A 358 17.66 -19.05 0.82
CA SER A 358 18.02 -19.40 -0.56
C SER A 358 19.18 -18.56 -1.13
N ARG A 359 19.29 -17.28 -0.74
CA ARG A 359 20.24 -16.31 -1.34
C ARG A 359 21.10 -15.55 -0.33
N GLY A 360 20.94 -15.80 0.97
CA GLY A 360 21.73 -15.20 2.04
C GLY A 360 21.31 -13.78 2.46
N ASP A 361 22.00 -13.25 3.46
CA ASP A 361 21.67 -11.98 4.11
C ASP A 361 21.67 -10.77 3.16
N ALA A 362 22.58 -10.76 2.17
CA ALA A 362 22.66 -9.68 1.18
C ALA A 362 21.38 -9.54 0.37
N ALA A 363 20.74 -10.65 0.01
CA ALA A 363 19.50 -10.61 -0.76
C ALA A 363 18.34 -9.95 0.00
N VAL A 364 18.26 -10.16 1.32
CA VAL A 364 17.26 -9.47 2.16
C VAL A 364 17.53 -7.97 2.22
N ARG A 365 18.80 -7.56 2.35
CA ARG A 365 19.17 -6.14 2.31
C ARG A 365 18.84 -5.50 0.96
N ASP A 366 19.12 -6.19 -0.14
CA ASP A 366 18.83 -5.72 -1.49
C ASP A 366 17.31 -5.59 -1.73
N LEU A 367 16.51 -6.52 -1.20
CA LEU A 367 15.04 -6.42 -1.24
C LEU A 367 14.55 -5.11 -0.61
N ILE A 368 15.03 -4.78 0.60
CA ILE A 368 14.63 -3.55 1.30
C ILE A 368 15.21 -2.29 0.62
N ALA A 369 16.41 -2.39 0.05
CA ALA A 369 17.05 -1.28 -0.67
C ALA A 369 16.34 -0.93 -1.99
N THR A 370 15.75 -1.92 -2.67
CA THR A 370 15.03 -1.77 -3.95
C THR A 370 13.54 -1.49 -3.80
N ARG A 371 13.12 -1.10 -2.59
CA ARG A 371 11.74 -0.71 -2.28
C ARG A 371 11.21 0.37 -3.24
N ARG A 372 9.91 0.31 -3.51
CA ARG A 372 9.21 1.21 -4.42
C ARG A 372 8.13 2.01 -3.69
N PRO A 373 7.82 3.24 -4.10
CA PRO A 373 6.73 4.00 -3.48
C PRO A 373 5.40 3.23 -3.52
N LEU A 374 4.68 3.20 -2.39
CA LEU A 374 3.45 2.41 -2.26
C LEU A 374 2.37 2.86 -3.25
N PHE A 375 2.21 4.17 -3.47
CA PHE A 375 1.24 4.70 -4.43
C PHE A 375 1.56 4.29 -5.87
N GLU A 376 2.83 4.38 -6.29
CA GLU A 376 3.25 3.94 -7.63
C GLU A 376 2.90 2.47 -7.86
N PHE A 377 3.24 1.65 -6.87
CA PHE A 377 2.98 0.22 -6.92
C PHE A 377 1.48 -0.08 -6.96
N ALA A 378 0.66 0.57 -6.14
CA ALA A 378 -0.80 0.41 -6.10
C ALA A 378 -1.48 0.80 -7.42
N ILE A 379 -1.04 1.90 -8.02
CA ILE A 379 -1.56 2.35 -9.32
C ILE A 379 -1.17 1.31 -10.38
N LYS A 380 0.10 0.91 -10.47
CA LYS A 380 0.55 -0.10 -11.45
C LYS A 380 -0.15 -1.45 -11.27
N ALA A 381 -0.42 -1.87 -10.04
CA ALA A 381 -1.20 -3.08 -9.76
C ALA A 381 -2.66 -2.97 -10.26
N THR A 382 -3.29 -1.80 -10.13
CA THR A 382 -4.61 -1.52 -10.70
C THR A 382 -4.58 -1.55 -12.22
N LEU A 383 -3.58 -0.90 -12.84
CA LEU A 383 -3.40 -0.84 -14.28
C LEU A 383 -3.27 -2.23 -14.92
N ARG A 384 -2.60 -3.19 -14.26
CA ARG A 384 -2.43 -4.58 -14.73
C ARG A 384 -3.74 -5.36 -14.91
N ARG A 385 -4.85 -4.90 -14.32
CA ARG A 385 -6.18 -5.56 -14.44
C ARG A 385 -6.92 -5.18 -15.72
N HIS A 386 -6.42 -4.20 -16.47
CA HIS A 386 -7.07 -3.65 -17.65
C HIS A 386 -6.21 -3.84 -18.90
N ASN A 387 -6.86 -3.99 -20.05
CA ASN A 387 -6.17 -3.97 -21.33
C ASN A 387 -5.91 -2.50 -21.76
N LEU A 388 -4.69 -2.02 -21.56
CA LEU A 388 -4.33 -0.61 -21.84
C LEU A 388 -4.09 -0.32 -23.33
N ASP A 389 -4.15 -1.33 -24.20
CA ASP A 389 -4.05 -1.14 -25.65
C ASP A 389 -5.43 -0.77 -26.26
N THR A 390 -6.51 -0.84 -25.49
CA THR A 390 -7.86 -0.40 -25.90
C THR A 390 -8.26 0.92 -25.23
N VAL A 391 -9.14 1.68 -25.90
CA VAL A 391 -9.64 2.95 -25.35
C VAL A 391 -10.48 2.68 -24.10
N GLU A 392 -11.34 1.67 -24.15
CA GLU A 392 -12.22 1.24 -23.07
C GLU A 392 -11.41 0.82 -21.84
N GLY A 393 -10.33 0.06 -22.04
CA GLY A 393 -9.48 -0.39 -20.95
C GLY A 393 -8.68 0.76 -20.33
N ARG A 394 -8.18 1.72 -21.13
CA ARG A 394 -7.55 2.93 -20.60
C ARG A 394 -8.52 3.80 -19.78
N VAL A 395 -9.75 3.97 -20.24
CA VAL A 395 -10.78 4.74 -19.52
C VAL A 395 -11.22 4.02 -18.23
N ALA A 396 -11.38 2.69 -18.28
CA ALA A 396 -11.69 1.87 -17.10
C ALA A 396 -10.55 1.95 -16.06
N ALA A 397 -9.30 1.81 -16.51
CA ALA A 397 -8.12 1.94 -15.67
C ALA A 397 -7.99 3.34 -15.04
N LEU A 398 -8.28 4.41 -15.78
CA LEU A 398 -8.32 5.77 -15.24
C LEU A 398 -9.38 5.90 -14.14
N ARG A 399 -10.60 5.39 -14.36
CA ARG A 399 -11.68 5.46 -13.37
C ARG A 399 -11.34 4.71 -12.08
N GLU A 400 -10.64 3.58 -12.16
CA GLU A 400 -10.24 2.80 -10.99
C GLU A 400 -8.98 3.37 -10.29
N SER A 401 -8.05 3.98 -11.04
CA SER A 401 -6.79 4.50 -10.50
C SER A 401 -6.90 5.94 -9.96
N ALA A 402 -7.80 6.76 -10.52
CA ALA A 402 -7.98 8.15 -10.07
C ALA A 402 -8.31 8.29 -8.57
N PRO A 403 -9.13 7.41 -7.95
CA PRO A 403 -9.31 7.39 -6.49
C PRO A 403 -8.02 7.19 -5.69
N VAL A 404 -7.11 6.33 -6.16
CA VAL A 404 -5.83 6.07 -5.48
C VAL A 404 -4.95 7.32 -5.49
N VAL A 405 -4.87 8.03 -6.62
CA VAL A 405 -4.16 9.31 -6.72
C VAL A 405 -4.85 10.40 -5.88
N ALA A 406 -6.19 10.40 -5.84
CA ALA A 406 -6.96 11.35 -5.04
C ALA A 406 -6.75 11.18 -3.53
N GLN A 407 -6.38 9.99 -3.05
CA GLN A 407 -6.04 9.73 -1.65
C GLN A 407 -4.69 10.31 -1.24
N ILE A 408 -3.83 10.69 -2.20
CA ILE A 408 -2.56 11.36 -1.90
C ILE A 408 -2.88 12.75 -1.31
N ARG A 409 -2.63 12.90 -0.01
CA ARG A 409 -2.91 14.13 0.73
C ARG A 409 -1.88 15.23 0.45
N ASP A 410 -0.64 14.84 0.20
CA ASP A 410 0.43 15.77 -0.14
C ASP A 410 0.09 16.50 -1.46
N ALA A 411 -0.16 17.80 -1.34
CA ALA A 411 -0.58 18.65 -2.44
C ALA A 411 0.53 18.89 -3.48
N ALA A 412 1.80 18.70 -3.11
CA ALA A 412 2.95 18.81 -4.01
C ALA A 412 3.19 17.50 -4.76
N ILE A 413 3.02 16.34 -4.10
CA ILE A 413 3.26 15.02 -4.70
C ILE A 413 2.10 14.59 -5.61
N ARG A 414 0.85 14.91 -5.27
CA ARG A 414 -0.32 14.44 -6.01
C ARG A 414 -0.34 14.82 -7.51
N PRO A 415 -0.03 16.07 -7.92
CA PRO A 415 0.02 16.43 -9.35
C PRO A 415 1.08 15.64 -10.12
N GLU A 416 2.20 15.29 -9.48
CA GLU A 416 3.26 14.50 -10.09
C GLU A 416 2.77 13.07 -10.38
N TYR A 417 2.06 12.44 -9.44
CA TYR A 417 1.44 11.13 -9.68
C TYR A 417 0.31 11.17 -10.71
N ALA A 418 -0.43 12.28 -10.82
CA ALA A 418 -1.38 12.46 -11.90
C ALA A 418 -0.68 12.51 -13.27
N ARG A 419 0.51 13.12 -13.36
CA ARG A 419 1.34 13.13 -14.57
C ARG A 419 1.89 11.74 -14.90
N GLU A 420 2.39 11.00 -13.92
CA GLU A 420 2.84 9.61 -14.09
C GLU A 420 1.70 8.71 -14.60
N LEU A 421 0.50 8.81 -13.98
CA LEU A 421 -0.67 8.06 -14.41
C LEU A 421 -1.08 8.41 -15.86
N ALA A 422 -0.99 9.67 -16.25
CA ALA A 422 -1.21 10.11 -17.63
C ALA A 422 -0.21 9.46 -18.60
N GLY A 423 1.08 9.40 -18.23
CA GLY A 423 2.11 8.70 -19.00
C GLY A 423 1.83 7.21 -19.15
N TRP A 424 1.54 6.51 -18.04
CA TRP A 424 1.23 5.07 -18.05
C TRP A 424 -0.05 4.71 -18.80
N LEU A 425 -1.00 5.63 -18.91
CA LEU A 425 -2.22 5.42 -19.69
C LEU A 425 -2.11 5.93 -21.13
N GLY A 426 -1.20 6.84 -21.44
CA GLY A 426 -1.18 7.53 -22.73
C GLY A 426 -2.38 8.48 -22.90
N ILE A 427 -2.87 9.08 -21.80
CA ILE A 427 -3.96 10.05 -21.77
C ILE A 427 -3.39 11.44 -21.46
N SER A 428 -4.09 12.51 -21.85
CA SER A 428 -3.71 13.89 -21.49
C SER A 428 -3.64 14.10 -19.97
N VAL A 429 -2.69 14.92 -19.51
CA VAL A 429 -2.55 15.24 -18.08
C VAL A 429 -3.78 15.98 -17.57
N GLU A 430 -4.41 16.78 -18.42
CA GLU A 430 -5.62 17.55 -18.12
C GLU A 430 -6.82 16.64 -17.83
N ASP A 431 -7.03 15.60 -18.64
CA ASP A 431 -8.14 14.66 -18.45
C ASP A 431 -7.93 13.78 -17.21
N VAL A 432 -6.69 13.34 -16.97
CA VAL A 432 -6.35 12.61 -15.74
C VAL A 432 -6.53 13.49 -14.51
N SER A 433 -6.04 14.73 -14.54
CA SER A 433 -6.19 15.69 -13.44
C SER A 433 -7.67 15.99 -13.15
N ARG A 434 -8.50 16.09 -14.19
CA ARG A 434 -9.95 16.25 -14.06
C ARG A 434 -10.59 15.04 -13.38
N ALA A 435 -10.22 13.83 -13.79
CA ALA A 435 -10.72 12.59 -13.19
C ALA A 435 -10.33 12.48 -11.71
N VAL A 436 -9.09 12.80 -11.36
CA VAL A 436 -8.60 12.86 -9.97
C VAL A 436 -9.38 13.90 -9.17
N GLY A 437 -9.59 15.11 -9.71
CA GLY A 437 -10.39 16.15 -9.05
C GLY A 437 -11.84 15.74 -8.80
N VAL A 438 -12.46 14.99 -9.71
CA VAL A 438 -13.80 14.41 -9.51
C VAL A 438 -13.78 13.36 -8.40
N ALA A 439 -12.78 12.48 -8.37
CA ALA A 439 -12.63 11.47 -7.32
C ALA A 439 -12.45 12.10 -5.93
N MET A 440 -11.66 13.18 -5.82
CA MET A 440 -11.49 13.94 -4.57
C MET A 440 -12.82 14.50 -4.05
N LYS A 441 -13.63 15.12 -4.94
CA LYS A 441 -14.95 15.66 -4.56
C LYS A 441 -15.89 14.56 -4.08
N ARG A 442 -15.87 13.39 -4.71
CA ARG A 442 -16.67 12.23 -4.29
C ARG A 442 -16.25 11.71 -2.92
N ALA A 443 -14.94 11.62 -2.66
CA ALA A 443 -14.43 11.21 -1.35
C ALA A 443 -14.79 12.21 -0.23
N ALA A 444 -14.74 13.51 -0.51
CA ALA A 444 -15.16 14.54 0.44
C ALA A 444 -16.68 14.56 0.70
N ALA A 445 -17.49 14.13 -0.28
CA ALA A 445 -18.95 14.08 -0.17
C ALA A 445 -19.49 12.76 0.44
N GLY A 446 -18.65 11.75 0.68
CA GLY A 446 -19.08 10.41 1.07
C GLY A 446 -18.55 9.95 2.44
N GLY A 447 -19.37 10.11 3.49
CA GLY A 447 -19.38 9.16 4.62
C GLY A 447 -19.92 7.78 4.16
N PRO A 448 -19.78 6.70 4.94
CA PRO A 448 -19.89 5.33 4.44
C PRO A 448 -21.26 5.03 3.83
N ALA A 449 -21.30 4.75 2.53
CA ALA A 449 -22.50 4.31 1.83
C ALA A 449 -22.66 2.79 1.97
N ALA A 450 -23.70 2.38 2.70
CA ALA A 450 -24.25 1.03 2.59
C ALA A 450 -24.88 0.81 1.19
N PRO A 451 -24.85 -0.39 0.62
CA PRO A 451 -25.42 -0.66 -0.70
C PRO A 451 -26.96 -0.71 -0.59
N GLY A 452 -27.62 0.38 -0.99
CA GLY A 452 -29.07 0.49 -1.08
C GLY A 452 -29.54 0.54 -2.54
N THR A 453 -30.40 -0.43 -2.90
CA THR A 453 -31.24 -0.53 -4.09
C THR A 453 -31.87 0.79 -4.57
N PRO A 454 -32.04 1.01 -5.89
CA PRO A 454 -32.68 2.22 -6.40
C PRO A 454 -34.20 2.11 -6.30
N SER A 455 -34.79 2.69 -5.26
CA SER A 455 -36.21 3.04 -5.21
C SER A 455 -36.38 4.46 -5.72
N GLY A 456 -37.04 4.61 -6.86
CA GLY A 456 -37.42 5.89 -7.43
C GLY A 456 -38.43 6.65 -6.57
N ALA A 457 -38.25 7.95 -6.46
CA ALA A 457 -39.28 8.89 -6.06
C ALA A 457 -39.03 10.21 -6.81
N GLY A 458 -40.00 10.57 -7.64
CA GLY A 458 -39.98 11.79 -8.44
C GLY A 458 -40.33 13.03 -7.62
N THR A 459 -39.94 14.18 -8.16
CA THR A 459 -40.54 15.48 -7.84
C THR A 459 -41.25 15.99 -9.08
N ALA A 460 -42.56 16.18 -8.90
CA ALA A 460 -43.49 16.69 -9.89
C ALA A 460 -43.46 18.22 -9.96
N ALA A 461 -43.61 18.73 -11.18
CA ALA A 461 -44.36 19.92 -11.55
C ALA A 461 -44.69 19.74 -13.05
N GLN A 462 -45.83 20.05 -13.65
CA GLN A 462 -47.20 20.43 -13.30
C GLN A 462 -47.90 20.55 -14.68
N LEU A 463 -49.24 20.43 -14.76
CA LEU A 463 -50.13 20.69 -15.91
C LEU A 463 -50.22 19.52 -16.94
N GLY A 464 -51.38 19.00 -17.35
CA GLY A 464 -52.78 19.29 -17.09
C GLY A 464 -53.69 18.25 -17.78
N TYR A 465 -54.87 18.04 -17.18
CA TYR A 465 -56.13 17.43 -17.67
C TYR A 465 -56.16 16.54 -18.94
N ALA A 466 -56.56 15.28 -18.77
CA ALA A 466 -57.77 14.68 -19.38
C ALA A 466 -58.01 13.25 -18.86
N GLN A 467 -59.28 12.89 -18.67
CA GLN A 467 -59.79 11.65 -18.05
C GLN A 467 -60.47 10.77 -19.14
N PRO A 468 -61.10 9.61 -18.83
CA PRO A 468 -60.53 8.26 -18.71
C PRO A 468 -61.05 7.26 -19.78
N GLY A 469 -60.38 6.12 -19.95
CA GLY A 469 -60.82 5.05 -20.85
C GLY A 469 -60.42 3.66 -20.33
N SER A 470 -61.44 2.86 -20.04
CA SER A 470 -61.47 1.51 -19.48
C SER A 470 -60.74 0.39 -20.24
N ALA A 471 -60.36 -0.65 -19.48
CA ALA A 471 -60.71 -2.07 -19.69
C ALA A 471 -59.54 -3.08 -19.84
N GLN A 472 -59.58 -4.06 -18.92
CA GLN A 472 -59.40 -5.51 -19.08
C GLN A 472 -58.01 -6.14 -19.33
N ALA A 473 -57.51 -6.71 -18.23
CA ALA A 473 -57.03 -8.08 -18.02
C ALA A 473 -56.87 -9.06 -19.22
N GLY A 474 -55.72 -9.76 -19.20
CA GLY A 474 -55.68 -11.22 -19.45
C GLY A 474 -54.57 -11.73 -20.37
N GLY A 475 -53.66 -12.57 -19.85
CA GLY A 475 -53.00 -13.62 -20.64
C GLY A 475 -51.46 -13.69 -20.59
N PRO A 476 -50.86 -14.86 -20.28
CA PRO A 476 -49.43 -15.01 -19.99
C PRO A 476 -48.59 -15.53 -21.18
N GLY A 477 -47.29 -15.24 -21.12
CA GLY A 477 -46.21 -16.13 -21.57
C GLY A 477 -46.07 -16.42 -23.07
N VAL A 478 -45.11 -15.75 -23.71
CA VAL A 478 -44.41 -16.31 -24.88
C VAL A 478 -42.94 -15.94 -24.83
N ALA A 479 -42.13 -16.95 -25.17
CA ALA A 479 -40.69 -17.02 -25.03
C ALA A 479 -39.92 -15.91 -25.75
N ALA A 480 -38.80 -15.50 -25.14
CA ALA A 480 -37.80 -14.63 -25.74
C ALA A 480 -37.20 -15.28 -26.99
N GLY A 481 -37.42 -14.66 -28.15
CA GLY A 481 -36.63 -14.88 -29.35
C GLY A 481 -35.25 -14.21 -29.24
N PRO A 482 -34.27 -14.64 -30.05
CA PRO A 482 -32.91 -14.14 -29.98
C PRO A 482 -32.87 -12.64 -30.31
N THR A 483 -32.03 -11.91 -29.56
CA THR A 483 -31.73 -10.49 -29.73
C THR A 483 -31.37 -10.19 -31.19
N SER A 484 -32.25 -9.46 -31.88
CA SER A 484 -31.92 -8.76 -33.11
C SER A 484 -30.78 -7.79 -32.82
N GLY A 485 -29.71 -7.87 -33.61
CA GLY A 485 -28.56 -6.98 -33.51
C GLY A 485 -29.00 -5.53 -33.54
N ALA A 486 -28.65 -4.77 -32.51
CA ALA A 486 -28.83 -3.33 -32.50
C ALA A 486 -28.02 -2.75 -33.66
N VAL A 487 -28.72 -2.16 -34.64
CA VAL A 487 -28.08 -1.40 -35.72
C VAL A 487 -27.33 -0.23 -35.06
N PRO A 488 -26.02 -0.06 -35.28
CA PRO A 488 -25.28 1.04 -34.68
C PRO A 488 -25.89 2.38 -35.12
N SER A 489 -26.23 3.24 -34.14
CA SER A 489 -26.70 4.59 -34.43
C SER A 489 -25.49 5.50 -34.65
N TYR A 490 -25.35 6.02 -35.86
CA TYR A 490 -24.28 6.95 -36.20
C TYR A 490 -24.76 8.39 -35.98
N GLN A 491 -24.15 9.09 -35.03
CA GLN A 491 -24.39 10.53 -34.84
C GLN A 491 -23.48 11.34 -35.76
N ARG A 492 -24.00 12.46 -36.31
CA ARG A 492 -23.20 13.38 -37.12
C ARG A 492 -22.09 14.00 -36.25
N PRO A 493 -20.82 13.92 -36.65
CA PRO A 493 -19.71 14.51 -35.89
C PRO A 493 -19.83 16.03 -35.76
N ASP A 494 -19.41 16.59 -34.63
CA ASP A 494 -19.38 18.05 -34.42
C ASP A 494 -18.33 18.69 -35.35
N PRO A 495 -18.71 19.64 -36.24
CA PRO A 495 -17.77 20.32 -37.14
C PRO A 495 -16.65 21.10 -36.44
N ARG A 496 -16.79 21.39 -35.14
CA ARG A 496 -15.81 22.14 -34.34
C ARG A 496 -14.78 21.26 -33.63
N ASP A 497 -14.94 19.93 -33.66
CA ASP A 497 -13.95 19.01 -33.10
C ASP A 497 -12.71 18.96 -34.03
N PRO A 498 -11.51 19.37 -33.56
CA PRO A 498 -10.31 19.38 -34.37
C PRO A 498 -9.86 17.99 -34.84
N VAL A 499 -10.16 16.92 -34.09
CA VAL A 499 -9.85 15.55 -34.50
C VAL A 499 -10.80 15.10 -35.61
N ALA A 500 -12.10 15.34 -35.42
CA ALA A 500 -13.12 15.08 -36.44
C ALA A 500 -12.86 15.90 -37.71
N SER A 501 -12.35 17.13 -37.59
CA SER A 501 -12.02 17.97 -38.74
C SER A 501 -10.90 17.39 -39.60
N MET A 502 -9.82 16.89 -39.00
CA MET A 502 -8.73 16.24 -39.72
C MET A 502 -9.18 14.93 -40.39
N GLU A 503 -9.91 14.08 -39.67
CA GLU A 503 -10.46 12.83 -40.21
C GLU A 503 -11.43 13.10 -41.37
N ARG A 504 -12.30 14.11 -41.22
CA ARG A 504 -13.20 14.56 -42.28
C ARG A 504 -12.43 15.01 -43.53
N GLN A 505 -11.48 15.92 -43.38
CA GLN A 505 -10.68 16.44 -44.50
C GLN A 505 -9.93 15.34 -45.24
N ALA A 506 -9.40 14.34 -44.51
CA ALA A 506 -8.75 13.19 -45.11
C ALA A 506 -9.73 12.33 -45.94
N LEU A 507 -10.96 12.12 -45.47
CA LEU A 507 -12.00 11.41 -46.23
C LEU A 507 -12.47 12.20 -47.45
N GLU A 508 -12.58 13.53 -47.35
CA GLU A 508 -12.91 14.42 -48.48
C GLU A 508 -11.88 14.26 -49.60
N VAL A 509 -10.59 14.34 -49.25
CA VAL A 509 -9.48 14.14 -50.20
C VAL A 509 -9.50 12.72 -50.77
N ALA A 510 -9.71 11.70 -49.94
CA ALA A 510 -9.71 10.30 -50.37
C ALA A 510 -10.89 9.93 -51.28
N LEU A 511 -12.06 10.56 -51.12
CA LEU A 511 -13.23 10.36 -51.99
C LEU A 511 -13.11 11.12 -53.30
N GLN A 512 -12.67 12.37 -53.25
CA GLN A 512 -12.68 13.28 -54.40
C GLN A 512 -11.44 13.11 -55.29
N GLU A 513 -10.29 12.83 -54.68
CA GLU A 513 -9.00 12.73 -55.37
C GLU A 513 -8.32 11.37 -55.08
N PRO A 514 -8.96 10.22 -55.38
CA PRO A 514 -8.44 8.91 -55.01
C PRO A 514 -7.07 8.63 -55.61
N ALA A 515 -6.72 9.23 -56.76
CA ALA A 515 -5.39 9.10 -57.38
C ALA A 515 -4.22 9.49 -56.44
N LEU A 516 -4.46 10.36 -55.45
CA LEU A 516 -3.49 10.71 -54.41
C LEU A 516 -3.15 9.54 -53.48
N LEU A 517 -4.00 8.51 -53.42
CA LEU A 517 -3.78 7.29 -52.65
C LEU A 517 -2.94 6.26 -53.43
N GLY A 518 -2.47 6.56 -54.63
CA GLY A 518 -1.65 5.63 -55.42
C GLY A 518 -0.31 5.27 -54.79
N GLY A 519 0.22 4.10 -55.18
CA GLY A 519 1.50 3.58 -54.66
C GLY A 519 1.44 3.33 -53.15
N GLY A 520 2.58 3.52 -52.46
CA GLY A 520 2.74 3.27 -51.01
C GLY A 520 1.88 4.14 -50.08
N ILE A 521 1.09 5.09 -50.61
CA ILE A 521 0.20 5.96 -49.84
C ILE A 521 -1.06 5.20 -49.43
N TRP A 522 -1.54 4.27 -50.26
CA TRP A 522 -2.71 3.45 -49.97
C TRP A 522 -2.52 2.62 -48.70
N GLU A 523 -1.37 1.96 -48.54
CA GLU A 523 -1.08 1.12 -47.38
C GLU A 523 -1.08 1.95 -46.09
N ARG A 524 -0.59 3.19 -46.16
CA ARG A 524 -0.61 4.13 -45.03
C ARG A 524 -2.02 4.64 -44.72
N PHE A 525 -2.78 5.00 -45.75
CA PHE A 525 -4.16 5.46 -45.59
C PHE A 525 -5.07 4.35 -45.08
N SER A 526 -5.04 3.18 -45.71
CA SER A 526 -5.79 2.00 -45.28
C SER A 526 -5.38 1.54 -43.88
N GLY A 527 -4.12 1.72 -43.46
CA GLY A 527 -3.67 1.45 -42.09
C GLY A 527 -4.01 2.52 -41.06
N ALA A 528 -4.52 3.69 -41.45
CA ALA A 528 -4.78 4.80 -40.53
C ALA A 528 -5.95 4.48 -39.57
N ARG A 529 -5.82 4.88 -38.30
CA ARG A 529 -6.86 4.66 -37.28
C ARG A 529 -7.75 5.89 -37.11
N PHE A 530 -9.00 5.76 -37.53
CA PHE A 530 -10.05 6.76 -37.31
C PHE A 530 -10.72 6.56 -35.94
N ILE A 531 -10.99 7.64 -35.22
CA ILE A 531 -11.57 7.62 -33.87
C ILE A 531 -13.06 7.95 -33.94
N THR A 532 -13.48 8.81 -34.86
CA THR A 532 -14.89 9.18 -35.00
C THR A 532 -15.68 8.01 -35.61
N PRO A 533 -16.70 7.44 -34.92
CA PRO A 533 -17.36 6.21 -35.36
C PRO A 533 -17.93 6.26 -36.80
N ALA A 534 -18.50 7.40 -37.20
CA ALA A 534 -19.02 7.59 -38.55
C ALA A 534 -17.90 7.58 -39.62
N PHE A 535 -16.76 8.21 -39.34
CA PHE A 535 -15.62 8.27 -40.26
C PHE A 535 -14.85 6.96 -40.31
N LEU A 536 -14.74 6.24 -39.19
CA LEU A 536 -14.20 4.89 -39.16
C LEU A 536 -15.00 3.94 -40.06
N ALA A 537 -16.33 3.97 -39.99
CA ALA A 537 -17.16 3.13 -40.85
C ALA A 537 -17.02 3.46 -42.34
N ILE A 538 -16.84 4.74 -42.70
CA ILE A 538 -16.55 5.16 -44.08
C ILE A 538 -15.15 4.71 -44.51
N HIS A 539 -14.16 4.82 -43.64
CA HIS A 539 -12.80 4.37 -43.91
C HIS A 539 -12.72 2.85 -44.11
N ASP A 540 -13.45 2.07 -43.30
CA ASP A 540 -13.53 0.62 -43.47
C ASP A 540 -14.21 0.25 -44.80
N ALA A 541 -15.25 0.98 -45.22
CA ALA A 541 -15.88 0.82 -46.54
C ALA A 541 -14.92 1.14 -47.70
N MET A 542 -14.09 2.18 -47.56
CA MET A 542 -13.00 2.46 -48.51
C MET A 542 -11.98 1.32 -48.56
N ARG A 543 -11.56 0.79 -47.40
CA ARG A 543 -10.62 -0.32 -47.34
C ARG A 543 -11.18 -1.57 -48.03
N ALA A 544 -12.47 -1.85 -47.84
CA ALA A 544 -13.16 -2.95 -48.49
C ALA A 544 -13.24 -2.79 -50.03
N SER A 545 -13.37 -1.55 -50.52
CA SER A 545 -13.41 -1.23 -51.95
C SER A 545 -12.07 -1.52 -52.67
N GLY A 546 -10.95 -1.49 -51.93
CA GLY A 546 -9.63 -1.89 -52.42
C GLY A 546 -8.93 -0.88 -53.37
N PRO A 547 -7.60 -0.99 -53.57
CA PRO A 547 -6.84 0.00 -54.32
C PRO A 547 -7.05 -0.05 -55.84
N GLU A 548 -7.66 -1.10 -56.38
CA GLU A 548 -7.84 -1.30 -57.83
C GLU A 548 -8.73 -0.23 -58.47
N LEU A 549 -9.62 0.37 -57.67
CA LEU A 549 -10.57 1.39 -58.10
C LEU A 549 -10.04 2.83 -57.97
N ILE A 550 -8.84 3.03 -57.42
CA ILE A 550 -8.23 4.35 -57.22
C ILE A 550 -8.09 5.15 -58.54
N GLY A 551 -7.92 4.45 -59.66
CA GLY A 551 -7.79 5.05 -61.00
C GLY A 551 -9.11 5.50 -61.64
N ASP A 552 -10.27 5.18 -61.05
CA ASP A 552 -11.60 5.53 -61.56
C ASP A 552 -12.45 6.16 -60.43
N PRO A 553 -12.43 7.50 -60.28
CA PRO A 553 -13.12 8.17 -59.18
C PRO A 553 -14.63 7.91 -59.13
N ALA A 554 -15.29 7.72 -60.28
CA ALA A 554 -16.72 7.47 -60.33
C ALA A 554 -17.05 6.08 -59.76
N ARG A 555 -16.31 5.05 -60.20
CA ARG A 555 -16.48 3.69 -59.66
C ARG A 555 -16.04 3.59 -58.20
N TRP A 556 -14.99 4.30 -57.80
CA TRP A 556 -14.52 4.37 -56.41
C TRP A 556 -15.64 4.82 -55.46
N VAL A 557 -16.25 5.98 -55.72
CA VAL A 557 -17.31 6.50 -54.85
C VAL A 557 -18.55 5.61 -54.86
N SER A 558 -18.91 5.04 -56.02
CA SER A 558 -20.03 4.08 -56.11
C SER A 558 -19.79 2.83 -55.26
N GLN A 559 -18.58 2.25 -55.29
CA GLN A 559 -18.25 1.09 -54.47
C GLN A 559 -18.29 1.43 -52.98
N VAL A 560 -17.71 2.56 -52.58
CA VAL A 560 -17.74 3.00 -51.17
C VAL A 560 -19.18 3.20 -50.67
N MET A 561 -20.09 3.69 -51.52
CA MET A 561 -21.52 3.84 -51.21
C MET A 561 -22.26 2.51 -51.04
N GLU A 562 -21.83 1.46 -51.74
CA GLU A 562 -22.38 0.11 -51.59
C GLU A 562 -21.92 -0.55 -50.29
N GLU A 563 -20.65 -0.35 -49.93
CA GLU A 563 -20.01 -0.95 -48.73
C GLU A 563 -20.38 -0.24 -47.42
N VAL A 564 -20.69 1.06 -47.47
CA VAL A 564 -21.00 1.84 -46.26
C VAL A 564 -22.41 1.52 -45.72
N PRO A 565 -22.62 1.46 -44.39
CA PRO A 565 -23.94 1.33 -43.80
C PRO A 565 -24.93 2.39 -44.32
N GLU A 566 -26.18 1.98 -44.59
CA GLU A 566 -27.22 2.85 -45.17
C GLU A 566 -27.33 4.24 -44.50
N PRO A 567 -27.31 4.37 -43.15
CA PRO A 567 -27.42 5.67 -42.49
C PRO A 567 -26.30 6.66 -42.81
N LEU A 568 -25.15 6.18 -43.31
CA LEU A 568 -23.97 6.99 -43.59
C LEU A 568 -23.85 7.39 -45.07
N ARG A 569 -24.67 6.84 -45.97
CA ARG A 569 -24.66 7.20 -47.40
C ARG A 569 -24.84 8.71 -47.66
N PRO A 570 -25.73 9.44 -46.96
CA PRO A 570 -25.83 10.90 -47.13
C PRO A 570 -24.52 11.62 -46.77
N LEU A 571 -23.80 11.13 -45.75
CA LEU A 571 -22.52 11.71 -45.34
C LEU A 571 -21.42 11.44 -46.38
N VAL A 572 -21.35 10.24 -46.95
CA VAL A 572 -20.42 9.95 -48.06
C VAL A 572 -20.73 10.84 -49.27
N SER A 573 -22.02 11.04 -49.58
CA SER A 573 -22.45 11.94 -50.67
C SER A 573 -21.93 13.36 -50.44
N GLU A 574 -22.09 13.89 -49.24
CA GLU A 574 -21.61 15.22 -48.85
C GLU A 574 -20.09 15.34 -49.00
N LEU A 575 -19.34 14.38 -48.44
CA LEU A 575 -17.86 14.39 -48.47
C LEU A 575 -17.30 14.24 -49.89
N SER A 576 -18.03 13.60 -50.80
CA SER A 576 -17.63 13.40 -52.20
C SER A 576 -17.80 14.64 -53.10
N VAL A 577 -18.46 15.70 -52.62
CA VAL A 577 -18.74 16.90 -53.44
C VAL A 577 -18.40 18.22 -52.75
N VAL A 578 -18.02 18.19 -51.47
CA VAL A 578 -17.71 19.41 -50.71
C VAL A 578 -16.49 20.11 -51.32
N PRO A 579 -16.55 21.44 -51.57
CA PRO A 579 -15.44 22.13 -52.22
C PRO A 579 -14.13 22.02 -51.43
N LEU A 580 -13.09 21.47 -52.05
CA LEU A 580 -11.73 21.50 -51.51
C LEU A 580 -11.18 22.94 -51.60
N PRO A 581 -10.40 23.42 -50.61
CA PRO A 581 -9.93 24.80 -50.53
C PRO A 581 -8.74 25.07 -51.47
N ALA A 582 -8.97 24.93 -52.77
CA ALA A 582 -8.02 25.24 -53.83
C ALA A 582 -8.76 25.64 -55.13
N SER A 583 -8.16 26.55 -55.91
CA SER A 583 -8.78 27.09 -57.13
C SER A 583 -8.15 26.57 -58.43
N THR A 584 -7.13 25.71 -58.33
CA THR A 584 -6.41 25.11 -59.47
C THR A 584 -6.21 23.62 -59.24
N ALA A 585 -6.10 22.82 -60.31
CA ALA A 585 -5.84 21.38 -60.22
C ALA A 585 -4.53 21.07 -59.46
N GLU A 586 -3.47 21.84 -59.71
CA GLU A 586 -2.22 21.74 -58.95
C GLU A 586 -2.40 22.10 -57.46
N GLY A 587 -3.25 23.08 -57.16
CA GLY A 587 -3.57 23.49 -55.79
C GLY A 587 -4.33 22.39 -55.03
N VAL A 588 -5.25 21.70 -55.68
CA VAL A 588 -5.99 20.55 -55.10
C VAL A 588 -5.04 19.40 -54.77
N GLN A 589 -4.12 19.08 -55.68
CA GLN A 589 -3.12 18.04 -55.47
C GLN A 589 -2.18 18.39 -54.29
N LYS A 590 -1.73 19.64 -54.19
CA LYS A 590 -0.90 20.11 -53.07
C LYS A 590 -1.65 20.08 -51.75
N TYR A 591 -2.91 20.54 -51.73
CA TYR A 591 -3.77 20.49 -50.56
C TYR A 591 -3.98 19.05 -50.08
N GLY A 592 -4.36 18.15 -50.99
CA GLY A 592 -4.62 16.75 -50.66
C GLY A 592 -3.39 16.03 -50.10
N LYS A 593 -2.21 16.24 -50.70
CA LYS A 593 -0.94 15.73 -50.13
C LYS A 593 -0.66 16.27 -48.73
N GLY A 594 -0.92 17.55 -48.49
CA GLY A 594 -0.75 18.17 -47.18
C GLY A 594 -1.67 17.56 -46.12
N ILE A 595 -2.94 17.33 -46.45
CA ILE A 595 -3.92 16.70 -45.54
C ILE A 595 -3.54 15.25 -45.23
N LEU A 596 -3.19 14.45 -46.24
CA LEU A 596 -2.77 13.06 -46.03
C LEU A 596 -1.49 12.97 -45.18
N THR A 597 -0.53 13.88 -45.41
CA THR A 597 0.69 13.98 -44.60
C THR A 597 0.35 14.30 -43.14
N ALA A 598 -0.52 15.29 -42.91
CA ALA A 598 -0.94 15.67 -41.56
C ALA A 598 -1.68 14.54 -40.83
N LEU A 599 -2.52 13.76 -41.55
CA LEU A 599 -3.14 12.55 -41.02
C LEU A 599 -2.07 11.54 -40.59
N PHE A 600 -1.09 11.24 -41.44
CA PHE A 600 -0.03 10.27 -41.13
C PHE A 600 0.86 10.72 -39.97
N GLU A 601 1.21 12.01 -39.89
CA GLU A 601 1.92 12.57 -38.73
C GLU A 601 1.14 12.39 -37.42
N LEU A 602 -0.18 12.63 -37.45
CA LEU A 602 -1.04 12.44 -36.30
C LEU A 602 -1.09 10.97 -35.87
N GLN A 603 -1.18 10.03 -36.84
CA GLN A 603 -1.14 8.59 -36.55
C GLN A 603 0.19 8.17 -35.93
N ILE A 604 1.32 8.60 -36.49
CA ILE A 604 2.64 8.32 -35.93
C ILE A 604 2.74 8.88 -34.51
N THR A 605 2.23 10.08 -34.27
CA THR A 605 2.23 10.70 -32.94
C THR A 605 1.44 9.86 -31.93
N ARG A 606 0.26 9.35 -32.31
CA ARG A 606 -0.57 8.45 -31.49
C ARG A 606 0.16 7.14 -31.19
N VAL A 607 0.69 6.47 -32.21
CA VAL A 607 1.42 5.20 -32.05
C VAL A 607 2.67 5.38 -31.19
N LYS A 608 3.38 6.50 -31.34
CA LYS A 608 4.52 6.84 -30.47
C LYS A 608 4.09 7.04 -29.02
N ALA A 609 2.98 7.73 -28.77
CA ALA A 609 2.44 7.89 -27.42
C ALA A 609 2.08 6.54 -26.79
N ASP A 610 1.41 5.66 -27.54
CA ASP A 610 1.07 4.30 -27.09
C ASP A 610 2.35 3.48 -26.76
N LYS A 611 3.36 3.50 -27.64
CA LYS A 611 4.64 2.79 -27.42
C LYS A 611 5.47 3.38 -26.28
N MET A 612 5.50 4.70 -26.12
CA MET A 612 6.12 5.35 -24.97
C MET A 612 5.43 4.95 -23.67
N SER A 613 4.09 4.90 -23.69
CA SER A 613 3.30 4.45 -22.56
C SER A 613 3.60 2.99 -22.21
N GLN A 614 3.68 2.11 -23.21
CA GLN A 614 4.14 0.72 -23.04
C GLN A 614 5.53 0.68 -22.38
N LEU A 615 6.49 1.47 -22.87
CA LEU A 615 7.85 1.52 -22.35
C LEU A 615 7.91 1.95 -20.88
N GLN A 616 7.11 2.94 -20.47
CA GLN A 616 7.06 3.44 -19.09
C GLN A 616 6.45 2.46 -18.07
N ARG A 617 5.68 1.48 -18.54
CA ARG A 617 5.06 0.45 -17.69
C ARG A 617 6.00 -0.72 -17.37
N LEU A 618 7.03 -0.94 -18.19
CA LEU A 618 7.94 -2.08 -18.08
C LEU A 618 8.88 -1.95 -16.87
N ASP A 619 9.24 -3.08 -16.29
CA ASP A 619 10.24 -3.15 -15.22
C ASP A 619 11.66 -3.25 -15.82
N PRO A 620 12.57 -2.30 -15.53
CA PRO A 620 13.93 -2.31 -16.08
C PRO A 620 14.78 -3.53 -15.67
N GLY A 621 14.43 -4.18 -14.56
CA GLY A 621 15.16 -5.32 -14.01
C GLY A 621 14.86 -6.63 -14.73
N SER A 622 13.62 -6.83 -15.18
CA SER A 622 13.14 -8.10 -15.74
C SER A 622 12.80 -8.07 -17.24
N GLU A 623 12.56 -6.91 -17.85
CA GLU A 623 11.99 -6.80 -19.21
C GLU A 623 12.92 -6.16 -20.26
N ARG A 624 14.25 -6.39 -20.15
CA ARG A 624 15.27 -5.71 -20.97
C ARG A 624 15.10 -5.86 -22.49
N GLU A 625 14.76 -7.05 -22.98
CA GLU A 625 14.60 -7.30 -24.42
C GLU A 625 13.43 -6.52 -25.01
N ARG A 626 12.31 -6.47 -24.27
CA ARG A 626 11.11 -5.73 -24.67
C ARG A 626 11.35 -4.22 -24.69
N ILE A 627 12.10 -3.71 -23.72
CA ILE A 627 12.54 -2.31 -23.67
C ILE A 627 13.34 -1.96 -24.94
N GLN A 628 14.33 -2.77 -25.31
CA GLN A 628 15.14 -2.52 -26.51
C GLN A 628 14.31 -2.57 -27.80
N GLN A 629 13.35 -3.49 -27.89
CA GLN A 629 12.44 -3.57 -29.03
C GLN A 629 11.61 -2.29 -29.18
N LEU A 630 10.96 -1.84 -28.11
CA LEU A 630 10.14 -0.62 -28.14
C LEU A 630 10.96 0.63 -28.48
N GLN A 631 12.20 0.73 -28.00
CA GLN A 631 13.11 1.82 -28.35
C GLN A 631 13.44 1.85 -29.85
N ARG A 632 13.70 0.69 -30.47
CA ARG A 632 13.91 0.61 -31.93
C ARG A 632 12.66 1.02 -32.70
N GLU A 633 11.49 0.53 -32.30
CA GLU A 633 10.22 0.89 -32.95
C GLU A 633 9.93 2.40 -32.83
N LEU A 634 10.21 3.02 -31.68
CA LEU A 634 10.08 4.48 -31.49
C LEU A 634 11.05 5.28 -32.39
N MET A 635 12.28 4.78 -32.59
CA MET A 635 13.26 5.40 -33.48
C MET A 635 12.79 5.33 -34.94
N LEU A 636 12.29 4.19 -35.39
CA LEU A 636 11.75 4.00 -36.74
C LEU A 636 10.57 4.95 -37.01
N LEU A 637 9.65 5.08 -36.06
CA LEU A 637 8.53 6.02 -36.16
C LEU A 637 8.98 7.49 -36.24
N GLU A 638 10.06 7.86 -35.53
CA GLU A 638 10.62 9.21 -35.63
C GLU A 638 11.29 9.46 -36.99
N MET A 639 11.98 8.46 -37.55
CA MET A 639 12.55 8.54 -38.90
C MET A 639 11.44 8.67 -39.95
N GLU A 640 10.36 7.90 -39.83
CA GLU A 640 9.21 7.98 -40.72
C GLU A 640 8.53 9.35 -40.66
N ARG A 641 8.33 9.91 -39.46
CA ARG A 641 7.78 11.27 -39.29
C ARG A 641 8.64 12.33 -39.96
N ARG A 642 9.97 12.19 -39.90
CA ARG A 642 10.90 13.14 -40.56
C ARG A 642 10.85 13.03 -42.08
N ALA A 643 10.74 11.82 -42.63
CA ALA A 643 10.60 11.60 -44.07
C ALA A 643 9.29 12.22 -44.60
N LEU A 644 8.17 12.06 -43.87
CA LEU A 644 6.90 12.69 -44.23
C LEU A 644 6.99 14.23 -44.31
N ARG A 645 7.84 14.85 -43.48
CA ARG A 645 8.07 16.31 -43.49
C ARG A 645 9.01 16.78 -44.59
N SER A 646 9.89 15.93 -45.08
CA SER A 646 10.78 16.28 -46.20
C SER A 646 10.09 16.14 -47.56
N ASP A 647 9.05 15.31 -47.63
CA ASP A 647 8.32 14.98 -48.87
C ASP A 647 7.08 15.86 -49.10
N ALA A 648 6.68 16.67 -48.10
CA ALA A 648 5.56 17.61 -48.14
C ALA A 648 6.02 19.04 -48.46
#